data_AF-A0A3N8KLG5-F1
#
_entry.id   AF-A0A3N8KLG5-F1
#
_cell.length_a   1.000
_cell.length_b   1.000
_cell.length_c   1.000
_cell.angle_alpha   90.00
_cell.angle_beta   90.00
_cell.angle_gamma   90.00
#
_symmetry.space_group_name_H-M   'P 1'
#
loop_
_entity.id
_entity.type
_entity.pdbx_description
1 polymer ?
#
loop_
_entity_poly.entity_id
_entity_poly.type
_entity_poly.pdbx_seq_one_letter_code
_entity_poly.pdbx_strand_id
1 'polypeptide(L)'
;MHNRASWLVNTEHSDDPIQLGDGSAAQFLCSDAEEGIGTRFTRNVGSARVKRLIVVSPYWDADLSALRALIEALTPEKTVLLVDVQCKLFPTHAFGHLTDVDVIDIEAAAGSSFVHAKLIVAETEAADHVLYGSANCTAAALGTATFRGLNDEACLYRRLPAASIVEELEMTELLNRAPVGIDELPAQALAQSLKFETLRTSNPGGFEVREDIMSWRPRRESVPEGTVVELFDLDRNVSPARLEPLDAVTRNVWRFRVVGDLPAFARVRYPDNTRSALACVTVAYDIYALARDVRGKRAEETVERLTGSNEVGVFMLEAIQALALAESEAETPQSEFAAGGKQGSERPNAPEEPRAYKILSYEEFVAGSKARSEKRGNGPGLFVDSGLWHVQQLLNRSIGIANRQTATSSSESDENEIRRLFRRGDETENPEGELNSAEMLQADGDKNDIDDRRKEADERERYTSELLTSVHKHVEYLWTLKQKKEASTVDVLRLRVVLMLIASASTGKTPTDMLKEHDANPKSRLVLPAAGDICWPRLMLAQLGIFFSTNAPVIQYLRIVSKESSMPSDILECWATCVWSLHACRIAVWRHGERQDMRILGRQLRTLPQQIYHMLGMSNEQFESDAFARTFNSLVNHFAKRLDMDPEEMRSLHKGMLSGE
;
A
#
# COMPACT_ATOMS: atom_id res chain seq x y z
N MET A 1 -6.59 -16.38 -3.12
CA MET A 1 -5.33 -17.16 -3.14
C MET A 1 -4.78 -17.43 -4.55
N HIS A 2 -5.59 -17.81 -5.55
CA HIS A 2 -5.12 -18.20 -6.90
C HIS A 2 -4.26 -17.17 -7.65
N ASN A 3 -4.46 -15.87 -7.44
CA ASN A 3 -3.68 -14.86 -8.17
C ASN A 3 -2.24 -14.71 -7.68
N ARG A 4 -1.94 -14.93 -6.39
CA ARG A 4 -0.59 -14.68 -5.84
C ARG A 4 0.42 -15.77 -6.19
N ALA A 5 -0.02 -17.03 -6.37
CA ALA A 5 0.85 -18.16 -6.68
C ALA A 5 0.28 -19.01 -7.82
N SER A 6 0.03 -18.41 -8.99
CA SER A 6 -0.50 -19.09 -10.18
C SER A 6 0.35 -20.27 -10.65
N TRP A 7 1.64 -20.31 -10.32
CA TRP A 7 2.51 -21.45 -10.61
C TRP A 7 2.10 -22.70 -9.82
N LEU A 8 1.53 -22.55 -8.61
CA LEU A 8 1.00 -23.68 -7.84
C LEU A 8 -0.18 -24.36 -8.53
N VAL A 9 -0.94 -23.64 -9.38
CA VAL A 9 -2.12 -24.18 -10.08
C VAL A 9 -1.73 -25.28 -11.08
N ASN A 10 -0.53 -25.18 -11.65
CA ASN A 10 -0.01 -26.15 -12.61
C ASN A 10 1.07 -27.05 -12.00
N THR A 11 1.29 -26.98 -10.68
CA THR A 11 2.26 -27.84 -10.00
C THR A 11 1.54 -29.12 -9.58
N GLU A 12 2.07 -30.27 -9.99
CA GLU A 12 1.55 -31.55 -9.54
C GLU A 12 1.77 -31.67 -8.02
N HIS A 13 0.69 -31.95 -7.29
CA HIS A 13 0.77 -32.24 -5.87
C HIS A 13 1.49 -33.57 -5.67
N SER A 14 2.45 -33.62 -4.74
CA SER A 14 3.14 -34.85 -4.38
C SER A 14 2.74 -35.27 -2.96
N ASP A 15 2.10 -36.43 -2.86
CA ASP A 15 1.70 -37.04 -1.59
C ASP A 15 2.87 -37.69 -0.83
N ASP A 16 4.04 -37.77 -1.46
CA ASP A 16 5.27 -38.37 -0.94
C ASP A 16 6.42 -37.34 -0.85
N PRO A 17 7.43 -37.57 -0.01
CA PRO A 17 8.62 -36.72 0.03
C PRO A 17 9.40 -36.74 -1.28
N ILE A 18 9.69 -35.54 -1.80
CA ILE A 18 10.51 -35.34 -3.00
C ILE A 18 11.99 -35.36 -2.61
N GLN A 19 12.81 -36.14 -3.31
CA GLN A 19 14.26 -36.11 -3.15
C GLN A 19 14.85 -34.85 -3.79
N LEU A 20 15.74 -34.19 -3.08
CA LEU A 20 16.47 -33.02 -3.52
C LEU A 20 17.87 -33.42 -4.01
N GLY A 21 18.52 -32.55 -4.79
CA GLY A 21 19.83 -32.82 -5.40
C GLY A 21 20.98 -33.01 -4.39
N ASP A 22 20.79 -32.61 -3.14
CA ASP A 22 21.73 -32.79 -2.02
C ASP A 22 21.53 -34.14 -1.28
N GLY A 23 20.61 -34.98 -1.73
CA GLY A 23 20.27 -36.26 -1.08
C GLY A 23 19.31 -36.12 0.11
N SER A 24 18.91 -34.90 0.47
CA SER A 24 17.84 -34.65 1.43
C SER A 24 16.47 -34.86 0.78
N ALA A 25 15.41 -34.93 1.59
CA ALA A 25 14.04 -34.98 1.08
C ALA A 25 13.20 -33.85 1.68
N ALA A 26 12.16 -33.42 0.96
CA ALA A 26 11.21 -32.42 1.43
C ALA A 26 9.78 -32.79 1.08
N GLN A 27 8.83 -32.41 1.93
CA GLN A 27 7.41 -32.52 1.65
C GLN A 27 6.62 -31.37 2.28
N PHE A 28 5.65 -30.82 1.55
CA PHE A 28 4.70 -29.87 2.11
C PHE A 28 3.51 -30.62 2.73
N LEU A 29 3.21 -30.34 4.00
CA LEU A 29 2.13 -30.98 4.75
C LEU A 29 1.12 -29.91 5.21
N CYS A 30 -0.11 -29.96 4.70
CA CYS A 30 -1.20 -29.05 5.02
C CYS A 30 -2.51 -29.77 5.39
N SER A 31 -3.45 -29.07 6.01
CA SER A 31 -4.69 -29.64 6.57
C SER A 31 -5.76 -30.09 5.54
N ASP A 32 -5.44 -30.10 4.25
CA ASP A 32 -6.35 -30.49 3.17
C ASP A 32 -6.38 -32.00 2.89
N ALA A 33 -5.55 -32.79 3.58
CA ALA A 33 -5.56 -34.24 3.49
C ALA A 33 -6.56 -34.89 4.46
N GLU A 34 -7.02 -36.10 4.10
CA GLU A 34 -7.85 -36.94 4.99
C GLU A 34 -7.09 -37.36 6.26
N GLU A 35 -5.76 -37.42 6.18
CA GLU A 35 -4.87 -37.83 7.26
C GLU A 35 -4.14 -36.64 7.90
N GLY A 36 -4.05 -36.65 9.23
CA GLY A 36 -3.42 -35.57 10.00
C GLY A 36 -1.94 -35.36 9.67
N ILE A 37 -1.45 -34.14 9.88
CA ILE A 37 -0.03 -33.77 9.66
C ILE A 37 0.90 -34.65 10.52
N GLY A 38 0.53 -34.91 11.78
CA GLY A 38 1.29 -35.75 12.69
C GLY A 38 1.46 -37.18 12.15
N THR A 39 0.38 -37.82 11.68
CA THR A 39 0.44 -39.17 11.13
C THR A 39 1.28 -39.25 9.86
N ARG A 40 1.18 -38.23 8.98
CA ARG A 40 2.04 -38.14 7.78
C ARG A 40 3.50 -37.92 8.14
N PHE A 41 3.79 -37.11 9.15
CA PHE A 41 5.15 -36.96 9.68
C PHE A 41 5.69 -38.31 10.17
N THR A 42 4.94 -39.04 11.00
CA THR A 42 5.37 -40.36 11.50
C THR A 42 5.55 -41.38 10.38
N ARG A 43 4.69 -41.33 9.33
CA ARG A 43 4.85 -42.16 8.13
C ARG A 43 6.16 -41.89 7.41
N ASN A 44 6.57 -40.62 7.33
CA ASN A 44 7.81 -40.24 6.67
C ASN A 44 9.07 -40.61 7.48
N VAL A 45 8.97 -40.71 8.81
CA VAL A 45 10.00 -41.32 9.67
C VAL A 45 10.07 -42.84 9.40
N GLY A 46 8.92 -43.47 9.19
CA GLY A 46 8.80 -44.89 8.87
C GLY A 46 9.10 -45.78 10.07
N SER A 47 9.68 -46.96 9.83
CA SER A 47 10.03 -47.93 10.87
C SER A 47 11.41 -47.72 11.50
N ALA A 48 12.06 -46.58 11.23
CA ALA A 48 13.36 -46.26 11.77
C ALA A 48 13.28 -46.08 13.30
N ARG A 49 14.27 -46.61 14.02
CA ARG A 49 14.37 -46.44 15.46
C ARG A 49 14.72 -44.99 15.78
N VAL A 50 13.83 -44.30 16.48
CA VAL A 50 14.02 -42.91 16.90
C VAL A 50 14.83 -42.87 18.19
N LYS A 51 16.03 -42.29 18.13
CA LYS A 51 16.92 -42.11 19.28
C LYS A 51 16.41 -40.98 20.18
N ARG A 52 15.99 -39.87 19.56
CA ARG A 52 15.52 -38.70 20.28
C ARG A 52 14.39 -38.01 19.52
N LEU A 53 13.33 -37.69 20.25
CA LEU A 53 12.24 -36.83 19.79
C LEU A 53 12.40 -35.45 20.46
N ILE A 54 12.61 -34.39 19.68
CA ILE A 54 12.72 -33.02 20.17
C ILE A 54 11.48 -32.25 19.74
N VAL A 55 10.81 -31.57 20.68
CA VAL A 55 9.58 -30.80 20.41
C VAL A 55 9.70 -29.40 20.96
N VAL A 56 9.48 -28.41 20.09
CA VAL A 56 9.35 -26.99 20.44
C VAL A 56 7.94 -26.56 20.08
N SER A 57 7.20 -26.05 21.06
CA SER A 57 5.87 -25.48 20.80
C SER A 57 5.48 -24.45 21.85
N PRO A 58 4.85 -23.32 21.45
CA PRO A 58 4.30 -22.37 22.41
C PRO A 58 2.98 -22.84 23.03
N TYR A 59 2.25 -23.71 22.34
CA TYR A 59 0.92 -24.16 22.75
C TYR A 59 0.83 -25.68 22.71
N TRP A 60 0.13 -26.23 23.69
CA TRP A 60 0.04 -27.65 23.97
C TRP A 60 -1.41 -28.00 24.31
N ASP A 61 -1.86 -29.23 24.00
CA ASP A 61 -3.15 -29.69 24.47
C ASP A 61 -3.16 -29.74 26.00
N ALA A 62 -4.28 -29.39 26.64
CA ALA A 62 -4.41 -29.45 28.09
C ALA A 62 -4.04 -30.83 28.65
N ASP A 63 -4.28 -31.88 27.88
CA ASP A 63 -3.96 -33.25 28.23
C ASP A 63 -2.70 -33.78 27.53
N LEU A 64 -1.94 -32.99 26.76
CA LEU A 64 -0.78 -33.44 25.96
C LEU A 64 -1.10 -34.56 24.94
N SER A 65 -2.33 -34.62 24.42
CA SER A 65 -2.77 -35.68 23.50
C SER A 65 -1.94 -35.79 22.21
N ALA A 66 -1.60 -34.70 21.53
CA ALA A 66 -0.74 -34.78 20.34
C ALA A 66 0.67 -35.27 20.65
N LEU A 67 1.26 -34.83 21.77
CA LEU A 67 2.58 -35.29 22.19
C LEU A 67 2.57 -36.80 22.46
N ARG A 68 1.55 -37.29 23.19
CA ARG A 68 1.39 -38.73 23.42
C ARG A 68 1.26 -39.50 22.12
N ALA A 69 0.44 -39.03 21.18
CA ALA A 69 0.27 -39.68 19.89
C ALA A 69 1.60 -39.80 19.12
N LEU A 70 2.47 -38.79 19.17
CA LEU A 70 3.81 -38.84 18.58
C LEU A 70 4.73 -39.84 19.30
N ILE A 71 4.74 -39.83 20.63
CA ILE A 71 5.55 -40.76 21.44
C ILE A 71 5.12 -42.20 21.19
N GLU A 72 3.81 -42.47 21.16
CA GLU A 72 3.24 -43.80 20.89
C GLU A 72 3.57 -44.28 19.47
N ALA A 73 3.51 -43.40 18.47
CA ALA A 73 3.76 -43.76 17.08
C ALA A 73 5.26 -43.95 16.77
N LEU A 74 6.14 -43.15 17.37
CA LEU A 74 7.58 -43.14 17.08
C LEU A 74 8.40 -43.99 18.06
N THR A 75 7.87 -44.27 19.26
CA THR A 75 8.56 -45.00 20.34
C THR A 75 10.01 -44.53 20.56
N PRO A 76 10.25 -43.23 20.81
CA PRO A 76 11.59 -42.70 20.94
C PRO A 76 12.30 -43.24 22.19
N GLU A 77 13.63 -43.42 22.13
CA GLU A 77 14.40 -43.77 23.33
C GLU A 77 14.40 -42.65 24.38
N LYS A 78 14.33 -41.40 23.92
CA LYS A 78 14.27 -40.20 24.74
C LYS A 78 13.42 -39.12 24.10
N THR A 79 12.60 -38.44 24.88
CA THR A 79 11.88 -37.25 24.43
C THR A 79 12.41 -36.01 25.14
N VAL A 80 12.62 -34.92 24.40
CA VAL A 80 13.07 -33.62 24.93
C VAL A 80 12.09 -32.55 24.50
N LEU A 81 11.47 -31.88 25.47
CA LEU A 81 10.59 -30.74 25.25
C LEU A 81 11.37 -29.47 25.54
N LEU A 82 11.34 -28.54 24.59
CA LEU A 82 11.90 -27.21 24.74
C LEU A 82 10.75 -26.25 25.02
N VAL A 83 10.68 -25.78 26.27
CA VAL A 83 9.53 -25.03 26.80
C VAL A 83 10.00 -23.68 27.32
N ASP A 84 9.28 -22.62 26.97
CA ASP A 84 9.39 -21.32 27.63
C ASP A 84 8.63 -21.41 28.96
N VAL A 85 9.36 -21.66 30.04
CA VAL A 85 8.79 -21.88 31.37
C VAL A 85 8.22 -20.59 31.94
N GLN A 86 8.80 -19.43 31.59
CA GLN A 86 8.38 -18.11 32.09
C GLN A 86 6.96 -17.75 31.64
N CYS A 87 6.54 -18.21 30.46
CA CYS A 87 5.19 -17.96 29.93
C CYS A 87 4.07 -18.70 30.67
N LYS A 88 4.39 -19.73 31.47
CA LYS A 88 3.42 -20.52 32.25
C LYS A 88 2.27 -21.10 31.42
N LEU A 89 2.48 -21.36 30.13
CA LEU A 89 1.44 -21.93 29.24
C LEU A 89 1.48 -23.45 29.17
N PHE A 90 2.57 -24.09 29.61
CA PHE A 90 2.74 -25.53 29.55
C PHE A 90 1.84 -26.27 30.57
N PRO A 91 1.10 -27.33 30.16
CA PRO A 91 0.15 -28.04 31.01
C PRO A 91 0.87 -29.05 31.94
N THR A 92 1.54 -28.53 32.96
CA THR A 92 2.32 -29.34 33.94
C THR A 92 1.51 -30.45 34.61
N HIS A 93 0.21 -30.23 34.83
CA HIS A 93 -0.70 -31.21 35.43
C HIS A 93 -0.87 -32.49 34.59
N ALA A 94 -0.64 -32.44 33.27
CA ALA A 94 -0.77 -33.60 32.38
C ALA A 94 0.51 -34.45 32.30
N PHE A 95 1.60 -34.00 32.92
CA PHE A 95 2.91 -34.64 32.79
C PHE A 95 3.03 -35.98 33.52
N GLY A 96 2.23 -36.21 34.56
CA GLY A 96 2.30 -37.44 35.38
C GLY A 96 2.02 -38.75 34.63
N HIS A 97 1.59 -38.68 33.37
CA HIS A 97 1.33 -39.83 32.51
C HIS A 97 2.44 -40.09 31.47
N LEU A 98 3.50 -39.29 31.45
CA LEU A 98 4.62 -39.43 30.52
C LEU A 98 5.85 -40.00 31.24
N THR A 99 6.54 -40.94 30.58
CA THR A 99 7.83 -41.49 31.03
C THR A 99 8.93 -41.09 30.03
N ASP A 100 10.16 -40.92 30.51
CA ASP A 100 11.35 -40.64 29.68
C ASP A 100 11.24 -39.34 28.84
N VAL A 101 10.63 -38.31 29.44
CA VAL A 101 10.49 -36.97 28.86
C VAL A 101 11.27 -35.96 29.70
N ASP A 102 12.26 -35.32 29.10
CA ASP A 102 12.99 -34.19 29.68
C ASP A 102 12.35 -32.88 29.24
N VAL A 103 12.22 -31.93 30.16
CA VAL A 103 11.85 -30.55 29.85
C VAL A 103 13.07 -29.67 30.02
N ILE A 104 13.49 -28.98 28.98
CA ILE A 104 14.58 -28.00 29.03
C ILE A 104 13.99 -26.61 28.88
N ASP A 105 14.35 -25.72 29.80
CA ASP A 105 13.98 -24.31 29.72
C ASP A 105 14.82 -23.59 28.65
N ILE A 106 14.12 -22.94 27.73
CA ILE A 106 14.71 -22.16 26.64
C ILE A 106 15.02 -20.71 27.02
N GLU A 107 14.86 -20.34 28.30
CA GLU A 107 15.09 -19.03 28.93
C GLU A 107 16.24 -18.18 28.33
N ALA A 108 17.35 -18.80 27.90
CA ALA A 108 18.50 -18.05 27.38
C ALA A 108 18.45 -17.66 25.89
N ALA A 109 17.59 -18.30 25.09
CA ALA A 109 17.45 -17.99 23.66
C ALA A 109 16.39 -16.90 23.38
N ALA A 110 15.57 -16.55 24.39
CA ALA A 110 14.32 -15.82 24.21
C ALA A 110 14.42 -14.29 24.42
N GLY A 111 15.46 -13.78 25.10
CA GLY A 111 15.47 -12.38 25.54
C GLY A 111 14.18 -12.03 26.29
N SER A 112 13.62 -10.83 26.07
CA SER A 112 12.32 -10.42 26.61
C SER A 112 11.11 -10.85 25.76
N SER A 113 11.28 -11.75 24.79
CA SER A 113 10.29 -12.04 23.76
C SER A 113 9.76 -13.48 23.82
N PHE A 114 8.45 -13.63 23.61
CA PHE A 114 7.75 -14.92 23.62
C PHE A 114 8.26 -15.87 22.52
N VAL A 115 8.69 -17.08 22.87
CA VAL A 115 9.15 -18.06 21.86
C VAL A 115 7.96 -18.67 21.11
N HIS A 116 7.75 -18.25 19.86
CA HIS A 116 6.63 -18.73 19.03
C HIS A 116 7.00 -19.85 18.03
N ALA A 117 8.19 -20.43 18.12
CA ALA A 117 8.66 -21.48 17.20
C ALA A 117 7.85 -22.79 17.33
N LYS A 118 7.55 -23.45 16.20
CA LYS A 118 7.00 -24.81 16.17
C LYS A 118 7.90 -25.73 15.38
N LEU A 119 8.47 -26.71 16.06
CA LEU A 119 9.48 -27.61 15.51
C LEU A 119 9.33 -28.98 16.17
N ILE A 120 9.36 -30.03 15.35
CA ILE A 120 9.37 -31.42 15.80
C ILE A 120 10.49 -32.13 15.05
N VAL A 121 11.42 -32.73 15.79
CA VAL A 121 12.56 -33.45 15.24
C VAL A 121 12.54 -34.89 15.74
N ALA A 122 12.55 -35.86 14.85
CA ALA A 122 12.84 -37.25 15.15
C ALA A 122 14.22 -37.61 14.61
N GLU A 123 15.19 -37.77 15.52
CA GLU A 123 16.55 -38.18 15.18
C GLU A 123 16.63 -39.70 15.12
N THR A 124 17.10 -40.22 14.00
CA THR A 124 17.33 -41.67 13.79
C THR A 124 18.82 -41.93 13.58
N GLU A 125 19.21 -43.18 13.37
CA GLU A 125 20.60 -43.50 13.01
C GLU A 125 20.98 -43.01 11.61
N ALA A 126 20.03 -43.02 10.66
CA ALA A 126 20.31 -42.75 9.26
C ALA A 126 20.01 -41.31 8.83
N ALA A 127 19.09 -40.64 9.52
CA ALA A 127 18.63 -39.30 9.15
C ALA A 127 17.97 -38.55 10.32
N ASP A 128 17.95 -37.23 10.21
CA ASP A 128 17.12 -36.37 11.04
C ASP A 128 15.82 -36.03 10.28
N HIS A 129 14.68 -36.27 10.91
CA HIS A 129 13.37 -36.00 10.34
C HIS A 129 12.75 -34.79 11.03
N VAL A 130 12.53 -33.73 10.27
CA VAL A 130 12.16 -32.42 10.81
C VAL A 130 10.80 -32.01 10.27
N LEU A 131 9.89 -31.61 11.15
CA LEU A 131 8.65 -30.92 10.81
C LEU A 131 8.68 -29.53 11.43
N TYR A 132 8.49 -28.50 10.61
CA TYR A 132 8.41 -27.13 11.07
C TYR A 132 7.35 -26.35 10.28
N GLY A 133 6.78 -25.33 10.91
CA GLY A 133 5.73 -24.53 10.27
C GLY A 133 4.80 -23.89 11.28
N SER A 134 3.50 -23.89 10.95
CA SER A 134 2.45 -23.25 11.76
C SER A 134 1.87 -24.16 12.85
N ALA A 135 1.94 -25.48 12.68
CA ALA A 135 1.29 -26.44 13.58
C ALA A 135 1.96 -26.48 14.96
N ASN A 136 1.21 -26.13 16.00
CA ASN A 136 1.61 -26.39 17.38
C ASN A 136 1.52 -27.88 17.73
N CYS A 137 2.16 -28.32 18.82
CA CYS A 137 2.02 -29.69 19.33
C CYS A 137 0.65 -29.88 20.02
N THR A 138 -0.40 -29.84 19.20
CA THR A 138 -1.81 -29.93 19.61
C THR A 138 -2.58 -30.84 18.66
N ALA A 139 -3.58 -31.56 19.17
CA ALA A 139 -4.40 -32.46 18.37
C ALA A 139 -5.18 -31.69 17.31
N ALA A 140 -5.56 -30.44 17.60
CA ALA A 140 -6.22 -29.56 16.64
C ALA A 140 -5.33 -29.19 15.44
N ALA A 141 -4.02 -29.11 15.61
CA ALA A 141 -3.08 -28.73 14.53
C ALA A 141 -2.45 -29.95 13.83
N LEU A 142 -1.94 -30.91 14.59
CA LEU A 142 -1.26 -32.09 14.04
C LEU A 142 -2.22 -33.22 13.70
N GLY A 143 -3.38 -33.28 14.36
CA GLY A 143 -4.19 -34.49 14.40
C GLY A 143 -3.59 -35.58 15.28
N THR A 144 -4.27 -36.72 15.30
CA THR A 144 -3.90 -37.99 15.91
C THR A 144 -4.25 -39.13 14.93
N ALA A 145 -3.96 -40.39 15.29
CA ALA A 145 -4.26 -41.54 14.44
C ALA A 145 -5.73 -41.63 13.99
N THR A 146 -6.68 -41.11 14.79
CA THR A 146 -8.12 -41.18 14.51
C THR A 146 -8.76 -39.81 14.22
N PHE A 147 -7.96 -38.74 14.17
CA PHE A 147 -8.46 -37.37 14.04
C PHE A 147 -7.50 -36.54 13.22
N ARG A 148 -7.94 -35.98 12.09
CA ARG A 148 -7.03 -35.26 11.17
C ARG A 148 -6.54 -33.89 11.67
N GLY A 149 -7.16 -33.34 12.71
CA GLY A 149 -7.00 -31.94 13.11
C GLY A 149 -8.13 -31.03 12.59
N LEU A 150 -8.30 -29.88 13.23
CA LEU A 150 -9.32 -28.87 12.91
C LEU A 150 -8.74 -27.60 12.30
N ASN A 151 -7.49 -27.27 12.63
CA ASN A 151 -6.87 -26.02 12.19
C ASN A 151 -6.41 -26.14 10.74
N ASP A 152 -6.46 -25.02 10.02
CA ASP A 152 -5.78 -24.88 8.73
C ASP A 152 -4.30 -24.57 8.98
N GLU A 153 -3.44 -25.56 8.77
CA GLU A 153 -2.02 -25.51 9.04
C GLU A 153 -1.22 -25.73 7.75
N ALA A 154 0.00 -25.20 7.74
CA ALA A 154 0.99 -25.35 6.69
C ALA A 154 2.36 -25.63 7.31
N CYS A 155 2.91 -26.80 7.01
CA CYS A 155 4.19 -27.28 7.51
C CYS A 155 5.08 -27.79 6.38
N LEU A 156 6.40 -27.72 6.59
CA LEU A 156 7.38 -28.40 5.76
C LEU A 156 8.01 -29.54 6.55
N TYR A 157 8.00 -30.71 5.95
CA TYR A 157 8.82 -31.85 6.35
C TYR A 157 10.16 -31.82 5.62
N ARG A 158 11.24 -32.11 6.33
CA ARG A 158 12.58 -32.34 5.77
C ARG A 158 13.18 -33.64 6.32
N ARG A 159 13.86 -34.40 5.45
CA ARG A 159 14.77 -35.46 5.85
C ARG A 159 16.20 -35.01 5.57
N LEU A 160 16.99 -34.84 6.61
CA LEU A 160 18.36 -34.33 6.56
C LEU A 160 19.36 -35.44 6.97
N PRO A 161 20.66 -35.28 6.69
CA PRO A 161 21.69 -36.18 7.21
C PRO A 161 21.59 -36.31 8.73
N ALA A 162 21.93 -37.50 9.26
CA ALA A 162 21.88 -37.73 10.70
C ALA A 162 22.77 -36.76 11.47
N ALA A 163 22.28 -36.28 12.62
CA ALA A 163 22.95 -35.36 13.53
C ALA A 163 23.32 -33.98 12.93
N SER A 164 22.63 -33.55 11.87
CA SER A 164 22.87 -32.24 11.24
C SER A 164 22.02 -31.14 11.86
N ILE A 165 20.76 -31.43 12.21
CA ILE A 165 19.78 -30.38 12.51
C ILE A 165 20.09 -29.63 13.81
N VAL A 166 20.65 -30.32 14.81
CA VAL A 166 21.01 -29.71 16.09
C VAL A 166 22.14 -28.69 15.94
N GLU A 167 23.09 -28.97 15.04
CA GLU A 167 24.18 -28.05 14.71
C GLU A 167 23.66 -26.90 13.85
N GLU A 168 22.88 -27.20 12.80
CA GLU A 168 22.31 -26.19 11.89
C GLU A 168 21.38 -25.18 12.59
N LEU A 169 20.65 -25.62 13.63
CA LEU A 169 19.80 -24.75 14.45
C LEU A 169 20.50 -24.19 15.69
N GLU A 170 21.81 -24.42 15.84
CA GLU A 170 22.62 -23.96 16.96
C GLU A 170 22.05 -24.39 18.34
N MET A 171 21.40 -25.55 18.38
CA MET A 171 20.70 -26.07 19.57
C MET A 171 21.59 -26.90 20.50
N THR A 172 22.87 -27.08 20.15
CA THR A 172 23.79 -27.94 20.89
C THR A 172 23.93 -27.53 22.36
N GLU A 173 24.16 -26.25 22.64
CA GLU A 173 24.28 -25.76 24.02
C GLU A 173 22.96 -25.88 24.79
N LEU A 174 21.84 -25.65 24.10
CA LEU A 174 20.51 -25.73 24.69
C LEU A 174 20.18 -27.17 25.12
N LEU A 175 20.41 -28.15 24.25
CA LEU A 175 20.12 -29.57 24.52
C LEU A 175 21.06 -30.20 25.56
N ASN A 176 22.21 -29.57 25.84
CA ASN A 176 23.16 -30.02 26.87
C ASN A 176 22.82 -29.48 28.28
N ARG A 177 21.77 -28.67 28.41
CA ARG A 177 21.32 -28.15 29.72
C ARG A 177 20.70 -29.26 30.57
N ALA A 178 20.77 -29.06 31.88
CA ALA A 178 20.04 -29.90 32.81
C ALA A 178 18.52 -29.74 32.60
N PRO A 179 17.75 -30.84 32.54
CA PRO A 179 16.30 -30.76 32.54
C PRO A 179 15.78 -30.07 33.80
N VAL A 180 14.69 -29.32 33.67
CA VAL A 180 13.94 -28.75 34.79
C VAL A 180 13.16 -29.86 35.47
N GLY A 181 13.19 -29.90 36.80
CA GLY A 181 12.39 -30.85 37.56
C GLY A 181 10.90 -30.61 37.31
N ILE A 182 10.11 -31.67 37.12
CA ILE A 182 8.66 -31.54 36.87
C ILE A 182 7.96 -30.77 38.01
N ASP A 183 8.39 -31.02 39.25
CA ASP A 183 7.89 -30.34 40.45
C ASP A 183 8.29 -28.86 40.54
N GLU A 184 9.29 -28.43 39.75
CA GLU A 184 9.77 -27.05 39.67
C GLU A 184 9.06 -26.24 38.57
N LEU A 185 8.34 -26.91 37.66
CA LEU A 185 7.60 -26.23 36.60
C LEU A 185 6.41 -25.45 37.18
N PRO A 186 6.19 -24.19 36.77
CA PRO A 186 5.09 -23.38 37.24
C PRO A 186 3.75 -23.95 36.79
N ALA A 187 2.72 -23.81 37.64
CA ALA A 187 1.35 -24.18 37.27
C ALA A 187 0.89 -23.39 36.04
N GLN A 188 0.16 -24.08 35.15
CA GLN A 188 -0.38 -23.49 33.93
C GLN A 188 -1.29 -22.30 34.25
N ALA A 189 -1.01 -21.15 33.65
CA ALA A 189 -1.77 -19.92 33.78
C ALA A 189 -2.41 -19.57 32.42
N LEU A 190 -3.63 -20.05 32.19
CA LEU A 190 -4.43 -19.65 31.03
C LEU A 190 -5.10 -18.30 31.31
N ALA A 191 -5.06 -17.38 30.34
CA ALA A 191 -5.88 -16.18 30.40
C ALA A 191 -7.37 -16.56 30.52
N GLN A 192 -8.15 -15.76 31.26
CA GLN A 192 -9.60 -16.01 31.43
C GLN A 192 -10.25 -16.27 30.07
N SER A 193 -11.14 -17.26 30.03
CA SER A 193 -11.83 -17.61 28.79
C SER A 193 -12.53 -16.37 28.23
N LEU A 194 -12.09 -15.95 27.05
CA LEU A 194 -12.80 -14.93 26.28
C LEU A 194 -14.22 -15.43 26.08
N LYS A 195 -15.21 -14.66 26.55
CA LYS A 195 -16.63 -15.00 26.38
C LYS A 195 -17.01 -14.79 24.91
N PHE A 196 -16.55 -15.68 24.03
CA PHE A 196 -16.70 -15.58 22.59
C PHE A 196 -18.15 -15.41 22.16
N GLU A 197 -19.11 -16.01 22.86
CA GLU A 197 -20.53 -15.81 22.52
C GLU A 197 -21.05 -14.41 22.84
N THR A 198 -20.58 -13.81 23.94
CA THR A 198 -20.88 -12.40 24.26
C THR A 198 -20.23 -11.47 23.23
N LEU A 199 -19.00 -11.77 22.80
CA LEU A 199 -18.31 -10.98 21.77
C LEU A 199 -18.98 -11.14 20.39
N ARG A 200 -19.38 -12.37 20.03
CA ARG A 200 -20.00 -12.73 18.76
C ARG A 200 -21.38 -12.09 18.59
N THR A 201 -22.15 -11.97 19.67
CA THR A 201 -23.45 -11.27 19.68
C THR A 201 -23.31 -9.75 19.56
N SER A 202 -22.17 -9.20 19.99
CA SER A 202 -21.84 -7.77 19.88
C SER A 202 -21.15 -7.37 18.57
N ASN A 203 -20.91 -8.28 17.63
CA ASN A 203 -20.18 -7.96 16.38
C ASN A 203 -21.01 -7.04 15.46
N PRO A 204 -20.54 -5.81 15.16
CA PRO A 204 -21.27 -4.88 14.28
C PRO A 204 -21.25 -5.24 12.79
N GLY A 205 -20.43 -6.21 12.37
CA GLY A 205 -20.13 -6.47 10.97
C GLY A 205 -18.86 -5.74 10.51
N GLY A 206 -18.73 -5.55 9.20
CA GLY A 206 -17.55 -4.95 8.58
C GLY A 206 -17.82 -3.53 8.06
N PHE A 207 -16.87 -2.63 8.28
CA PHE A 207 -16.87 -1.27 7.75
C PHE A 207 -15.69 -1.11 6.79
N GLU A 208 -15.95 -0.60 5.59
CA GLU A 208 -14.94 -0.38 4.56
C GLU A 208 -15.13 1.02 3.98
N VAL A 209 -14.08 1.85 4.01
CA VAL A 209 -14.07 3.17 3.38
C VAL A 209 -13.25 3.10 2.08
N ARG A 210 -13.86 3.60 1.01
CA ARG A 210 -13.20 3.89 -0.26
C ARG A 210 -13.44 5.35 -0.60
N GLU A 211 -12.37 6.13 -0.72
CA GLU A 211 -12.44 7.59 -0.83
C GLU A 211 -13.23 8.19 0.35
N ASP A 212 -14.38 8.81 0.11
CA ASP A 212 -15.31 9.35 1.10
C ASP A 212 -16.50 8.40 1.37
N ILE A 213 -16.59 7.25 0.71
CA ILE A 213 -17.75 6.36 0.81
C ILE A 213 -17.46 5.21 1.78
N MET A 214 -18.15 5.22 2.90
CA MET A 214 -18.19 4.09 3.83
C MET A 214 -19.28 3.10 3.43
N SER A 215 -18.88 1.84 3.27
CA SER A 215 -19.76 0.70 3.11
C SER A 215 -19.79 -0.09 4.41
N TRP A 216 -20.99 -0.27 4.97
CA TRP A 216 -21.23 -1.11 6.15
C TRP A 216 -21.96 -2.38 5.76
N ARG A 217 -21.35 -3.53 6.10
CA ARG A 217 -21.90 -4.87 5.94
C ARG A 217 -22.25 -5.43 7.32
N PRO A 218 -23.49 -5.25 7.82
CA PRO A 218 -23.89 -5.79 9.10
C PRO A 218 -23.90 -7.32 9.05
N ARG A 219 -23.69 -7.93 10.21
CA ARG A 219 -23.77 -9.39 10.35
C ARG A 219 -25.21 -9.90 10.37
N ARG A 220 -26.18 -9.04 10.73
CA ARG A 220 -27.61 -9.36 10.71
C ARG A 220 -28.18 -9.01 9.35
N GLU A 221 -28.97 -9.90 8.76
CA GLU A 221 -29.63 -9.68 7.47
C GLU A 221 -30.63 -8.52 7.53
N SER A 222 -31.23 -8.26 8.70
CA SER A 222 -32.06 -7.09 8.95
C SER A 222 -31.46 -6.21 10.05
N VAL A 223 -31.38 -4.91 9.77
CA VAL A 223 -30.96 -3.89 10.74
C VAL A 223 -32.21 -3.16 11.22
N PRO A 224 -32.47 -3.09 12.55
CA PRO A 224 -33.62 -2.37 13.08
C PRO A 224 -33.63 -0.90 12.68
N GLU A 225 -34.81 -0.35 12.39
CA GLU A 225 -35.00 1.08 12.11
C GLU A 225 -34.61 1.92 13.34
N GLY A 226 -33.87 3.02 13.12
CA GLY A 226 -33.31 3.84 14.20
C GLY A 226 -31.92 3.41 14.69
N THR A 227 -31.31 2.41 14.04
CA THR A 227 -29.90 2.05 14.28
C THR A 227 -28.95 3.16 13.79
N VAL A 228 -27.96 3.51 14.59
CA VAL A 228 -26.99 4.59 14.31
C VAL A 228 -25.57 4.04 14.33
N VAL A 229 -24.75 4.45 13.37
CA VAL A 229 -23.31 4.17 13.36
C VAL A 229 -22.58 5.34 14.04
N GLU A 230 -21.85 5.04 15.12
CA GLU A 230 -20.99 5.96 15.86
C GLU A 230 -19.55 5.79 15.36
N LEU A 231 -18.87 6.90 15.12
CA LEU A 231 -17.52 6.94 14.54
C LEU A 231 -16.48 7.38 15.57
N PHE A 232 -15.27 6.83 15.47
CA PHE A 232 -14.17 7.12 16.39
C PHE A 232 -12.84 7.29 15.64
N ASP A 233 -11.96 8.13 16.18
CA ASP A 233 -10.60 8.33 15.70
C ASP A 233 -9.62 7.26 16.24
N LEU A 234 -8.34 7.37 15.90
CA LEU A 234 -7.28 6.43 16.31
C LEU A 234 -7.14 6.33 17.84
N ASP A 235 -7.35 7.45 18.54
CA ASP A 235 -7.30 7.55 20.01
C ASP A 235 -8.59 7.03 20.67
N ARG A 236 -9.55 6.55 19.88
CA ARG A 236 -10.88 6.07 20.30
C ARG A 236 -11.76 7.19 20.88
N ASN A 237 -11.45 8.45 20.60
CA ASN A 237 -12.36 9.55 20.87
C ASN A 237 -13.46 9.57 19.80
N VAL A 238 -14.59 10.21 20.12
CA VAL A 238 -15.69 10.35 19.16
C VAL A 238 -15.23 11.21 18.00
N SER A 239 -15.24 10.66 16.79
CA SER A 239 -14.87 11.39 15.58
C SER A 239 -15.91 12.47 15.28
N PRO A 240 -15.49 13.68 14.88
CA PRO A 240 -16.41 14.73 14.44
C PRO A 240 -17.06 14.41 13.08
N ALA A 241 -16.59 13.37 12.39
CA ALA A 241 -17.09 12.96 11.09
C ALA A 241 -18.58 12.61 11.12
N ARG A 242 -19.29 12.98 10.07
CA ARG A 242 -20.72 12.72 9.91
C ARG A 242 -20.97 11.75 8.77
N LEU A 243 -22.02 10.96 8.89
CA LEU A 243 -22.46 10.01 7.86
C LEU A 243 -23.70 10.55 7.17
N GLU A 244 -23.58 10.82 5.87
CA GLU A 244 -24.71 11.15 5.01
C GLU A 244 -25.14 9.89 4.26
N PRO A 245 -26.38 9.41 4.39
CA PRO A 245 -26.83 8.19 3.73
C PRO A 245 -26.80 8.33 2.20
N LEU A 246 -26.34 7.28 1.52
CA LEU A 246 -26.35 7.15 0.06
C LEU A 246 -27.29 6.00 -0.35
N ASP A 247 -27.76 6.02 -1.60
CA ASP A 247 -28.58 4.94 -2.15
C ASP A 247 -27.86 3.59 -2.09
N ALA A 248 -28.54 2.60 -1.50
CA ALA A 248 -27.99 1.27 -1.34
C ALA A 248 -27.95 0.53 -2.69
N VAL A 249 -26.77 0.13 -3.14
CA VAL A 249 -26.57 -0.62 -4.40
C VAL A 249 -27.04 -2.09 -4.26
N THR A 250 -27.10 -2.62 -3.03
CA THR A 250 -27.53 -4.00 -2.74
C THR A 250 -28.30 -4.06 -1.42
N ARG A 251 -29.18 -5.05 -1.24
CA ARG A 251 -30.06 -5.19 -0.06
C ARG A 251 -29.33 -5.34 1.29
N ASN A 252 -28.03 -5.69 1.28
CA ASN A 252 -27.26 -6.05 2.49
C ASN A 252 -26.03 -5.16 2.72
N VAL A 253 -25.91 -4.03 2.02
CA VAL A 253 -24.80 -3.09 2.18
C VAL A 253 -25.35 -1.67 2.30
N TRP A 254 -25.09 -1.04 3.44
CA TRP A 254 -25.45 0.35 3.69
C TRP A 254 -24.29 1.23 3.28
N ARG A 255 -24.58 2.28 2.52
CA ARG A 255 -23.57 3.22 2.04
C ARG A 255 -23.80 4.58 2.66
N PHE A 256 -22.70 5.19 3.08
CA PHE A 256 -22.69 6.53 3.65
C PHE A 256 -21.55 7.32 3.02
N ARG A 257 -21.76 8.60 2.74
CA ARG A 257 -20.67 9.56 2.56
C ARG A 257 -20.19 10.01 3.92
N VAL A 258 -18.88 9.94 4.14
CA VAL A 258 -18.20 10.45 5.32
C VAL A 258 -17.86 11.91 5.08
N VAL A 259 -18.42 12.80 5.91
CA VAL A 259 -18.15 14.23 5.88
C VAL A 259 -17.26 14.58 7.06
N GLY A 260 -16.01 14.96 6.78
CA GLY A 260 -14.99 15.25 7.78
C GLY A 260 -13.78 14.31 7.63
N ASP A 261 -13.10 14.06 8.75
CA ASP A 261 -11.95 13.16 8.78
C ASP A 261 -12.38 11.69 8.71
N LEU A 262 -11.55 10.85 8.09
CA LEU A 262 -11.85 9.43 8.01
C LEU A 262 -11.77 8.77 9.40
N PRO A 263 -12.79 8.00 9.81
CA PRO A 263 -12.79 7.31 11.09
C PRO A 263 -11.85 6.10 11.09
N ALA A 264 -11.22 5.83 12.22
CA ALA A 264 -10.40 4.61 12.42
C ALA A 264 -11.25 3.44 12.95
N PHE A 265 -12.28 3.75 13.74
CA PHE A 265 -13.19 2.75 14.28
C PHE A 265 -14.65 3.18 14.14
N ALA A 266 -15.53 2.18 14.14
CA ALA A 266 -16.97 2.37 14.13
C ALA A 266 -17.65 1.42 15.12
N ARG A 267 -18.80 1.86 15.64
CA ARG A 267 -19.67 1.08 16.52
C ARG A 267 -21.12 1.29 16.11
N VAL A 268 -21.95 0.30 16.34
CA VAL A 268 -23.39 0.35 16.08
C VAL A 268 -24.13 0.55 17.39
N ARG A 269 -25.00 1.56 17.43
CA ARG A 269 -25.96 1.79 18.51
C ARG A 269 -27.36 1.43 18.01
N TYR A 270 -27.99 0.47 18.67
CA TYR A 270 -29.32 -0.01 18.34
C TYR A 270 -30.42 0.88 18.97
N PRO A 271 -31.69 0.75 18.53
CA PRO A 271 -32.80 1.57 19.04
C PRO A 271 -33.07 1.42 20.55
N ASP A 272 -32.76 0.25 21.11
CA ASP A 272 -32.83 -0.03 22.55
C ASP A 272 -31.64 0.55 23.34
N ASN A 273 -30.82 1.38 22.69
CA ASN A 273 -29.60 2.00 23.21
C ASN A 273 -28.48 1.01 23.54
N THR A 274 -28.61 -0.27 23.16
CA THR A 274 -27.52 -1.23 23.25
C THR A 274 -26.46 -0.92 22.19
N ARG A 275 -25.21 -1.28 22.49
CA ARG A 275 -24.04 -0.96 21.65
C ARG A 275 -23.33 -2.24 21.25
N SER A 276 -22.90 -2.30 20.00
CA SER A 276 -21.98 -3.33 19.52
C SER A 276 -20.58 -3.17 20.13
N ALA A 277 -19.71 -4.15 19.91
CA ALA A 277 -18.27 -3.95 20.04
C ALA A 277 -17.77 -2.89 19.05
N LEU A 278 -16.63 -2.29 19.39
CA LEU A 278 -15.89 -1.41 18.49
C LEU A 278 -15.26 -2.26 17.38
N ALA A 279 -15.41 -1.84 16.13
CA ALA A 279 -14.81 -2.50 14.98
C ALA A 279 -13.90 -1.53 14.23
N CYS A 280 -12.81 -2.05 13.67
CA CYS A 280 -11.93 -1.27 12.79
C CYS A 280 -12.68 -0.88 11.51
N VAL A 281 -12.42 0.34 11.04
CA VAL A 281 -12.84 0.78 9.72
C VAL A 281 -11.69 0.50 8.77
N THR A 282 -11.95 -0.36 7.79
CA THR A 282 -10.96 -0.69 6.76
C THR A 282 -10.89 0.45 5.75
N VAL A 283 -9.85 1.27 5.83
CA VAL A 283 -9.57 2.29 4.81
C VAL A 283 -8.77 1.62 3.69
N ALA A 284 -9.45 1.27 2.59
CA ALA A 284 -8.82 0.51 1.51
C ALA A 284 -7.59 1.22 0.95
N TYR A 285 -7.67 2.55 0.86
CA TYR A 285 -6.60 3.43 0.41
C TYR A 285 -5.31 3.28 1.23
N ASP A 286 -5.40 3.26 2.55
CA ASP A 286 -4.24 3.15 3.45
C ASP A 286 -3.59 1.78 3.33
N ILE A 287 -4.39 0.72 3.15
CA ILE A 287 -3.89 -0.63 2.90
C ILE A 287 -3.12 -0.68 1.58
N TYR A 288 -3.65 -0.07 0.51
CA TYR A 288 -2.93 0.00 -0.76
C TYR A 288 -1.67 0.86 -0.65
N ALA A 289 -1.69 1.94 0.11
CA ALA A 289 -0.51 2.79 0.34
C ALA A 289 0.60 2.03 1.08
N LEU A 290 0.24 1.27 2.13
CA LEU A 290 1.19 0.50 2.96
C LEU A 290 1.68 -0.78 2.28
N ALA A 291 0.92 -1.34 1.34
CA ALA A 291 1.31 -2.55 0.61
C ALA A 291 2.27 -2.29 -0.56
N ARG A 292 2.75 -1.06 -0.74
CA ARG A 292 3.62 -0.66 -1.87
C ARG A 292 5.09 -0.70 -1.49
N ASP A 293 5.86 -1.47 -2.24
CA ASP A 293 7.31 -1.44 -2.20
C ASP A 293 7.82 -0.31 -3.11
N VAL A 294 8.17 0.84 -2.53
CA VAL A 294 8.86 1.91 -3.26
C VAL A 294 10.35 1.54 -3.31
N ARG A 295 10.90 1.40 -4.53
CA ARG A 295 12.31 1.00 -4.70
C ARG A 295 13.23 2.21 -4.70
N GLY A 296 14.14 2.27 -3.72
CA GLY A 296 15.27 3.19 -3.69
C GLY A 296 15.04 4.45 -2.85
N LYS A 297 16.08 4.85 -2.10
CA LYS A 297 16.07 5.96 -1.14
C LYS A 297 15.50 7.27 -1.71
N ARG A 298 15.88 7.63 -2.94
CA ARG A 298 15.38 8.84 -3.61
C ARG A 298 13.88 8.78 -3.90
N ALA A 299 13.35 7.61 -4.24
CA ALA A 299 11.92 7.43 -4.50
C ALA A 299 11.12 7.46 -3.18
N GLU A 300 11.66 6.88 -2.10
CA GLU A 300 11.09 6.95 -0.75
C GLU A 300 11.01 8.39 -0.24
N GLU A 301 12.12 9.15 -0.28
CA GLU A 301 12.16 10.57 0.09
C GLU A 301 11.17 11.41 -0.74
N THR A 302 11.03 11.07 -2.02
CA THR A 302 10.07 11.72 -2.92
C THR A 302 8.62 11.43 -2.49
N VAL A 303 8.31 10.18 -2.16
CA VAL A 303 6.98 9.78 -1.68
C VAL A 303 6.66 10.44 -0.35
N GLU A 304 7.61 10.50 0.59
CA GLU A 304 7.45 11.18 1.87
C GLU A 304 7.16 12.68 1.68
N ARG A 305 7.90 13.34 0.78
CA ARG A 305 7.62 14.74 0.43
C ARG A 305 6.24 14.95 -0.19
N LEU A 306 5.80 14.04 -1.07
CA LEU A 306 4.47 14.10 -1.71
C LEU A 306 3.33 13.83 -0.71
N THR A 307 3.53 12.95 0.26
CA THR A 307 2.52 12.65 1.30
C THR A 307 2.46 13.76 2.36
N GLY A 308 3.60 14.38 2.67
CA GLY A 308 3.72 15.48 3.62
C GLY A 308 3.18 16.83 3.12
N SER A 309 3.24 17.11 1.82
CA SER A 309 2.81 18.40 1.24
C SER A 309 1.30 18.51 1.02
N ASN A 310 0.73 19.71 1.02
CA ASN A 310 -0.63 19.97 0.49
C ASN A 310 -0.63 20.93 -0.71
N GLU A 311 0.54 21.44 -1.10
CA GLU A 311 0.68 22.45 -2.13
C GLU A 311 1.29 21.88 -3.40
N VAL A 312 0.74 22.30 -4.54
CA VAL A 312 1.27 21.99 -5.87
C VAL A 312 2.52 22.84 -6.10
N GLY A 313 3.65 22.19 -6.32
CA GLY A 313 4.94 22.86 -6.52
C GLY A 313 5.77 22.25 -7.65
N VAL A 314 6.81 22.99 -8.05
CA VAL A 314 7.75 22.59 -9.12
C VAL A 314 8.35 21.19 -8.88
N PHE A 315 8.59 20.85 -7.62
CA PHE A 315 9.14 19.55 -7.20
C PHE A 315 8.33 18.34 -7.68
N MET A 316 7.04 18.49 -7.97
CA MET A 316 6.21 17.39 -8.45
C MET A 316 6.66 16.89 -9.84
N LEU A 317 7.26 17.77 -10.66
CA LEU A 317 7.80 17.38 -11.96
C LEU A 317 9.06 16.51 -11.81
N GLU A 318 9.92 16.85 -10.85
CA GLU A 318 11.07 16.05 -10.47
C GLU A 318 10.64 14.73 -9.84
N ALA A 319 9.59 14.76 -9.02
CA ALA A 319 9.00 13.58 -8.41
C ALA A 319 8.49 12.58 -9.45
N ILE A 320 7.73 13.05 -10.46
CA ILE A 320 7.29 12.20 -11.57
C ILE A 320 8.49 11.55 -12.26
N GLN A 321 9.55 12.31 -12.52
CA GLN A 321 10.73 11.78 -13.18
C GLN A 321 11.45 10.73 -12.32
N ALA A 322 11.65 11.00 -11.03
CA ALA A 322 12.30 10.07 -10.11
C ALA A 322 11.51 8.76 -9.97
N LEU A 323 10.19 8.84 -9.84
CA LEU A 323 9.32 7.69 -9.68
C LEU A 323 9.21 6.87 -10.97
N ALA A 324 9.06 7.54 -12.12
CA ALA A 324 9.03 6.84 -13.42
C ALA A 324 10.38 6.17 -13.74
N LEU A 325 11.50 6.78 -13.35
CA LEU A 325 12.83 6.16 -13.51
C LEU A 325 12.96 4.92 -12.61
N ALA A 326 12.61 5.03 -11.33
CA ALA A 326 12.65 3.91 -10.39
C ALA A 326 11.78 2.73 -10.85
N GLU A 327 10.62 3.01 -11.45
CA GLU A 327 9.75 2.00 -12.06
C GLU A 327 10.37 1.38 -13.33
N SER A 328 10.99 2.17 -14.19
CA SER A 328 11.66 1.64 -15.39
C SER A 328 12.89 0.79 -15.04
N GLU A 329 13.65 1.16 -14.01
CA GLU A 329 14.77 0.37 -13.48
C GLU A 329 14.28 -0.93 -12.83
N ALA A 330 13.09 -0.90 -12.22
CA ALA A 330 12.43 -2.09 -11.68
C ALA A 330 11.90 -3.04 -12.76
N GLU A 331 11.39 -2.50 -13.88
CA GLU A 331 10.88 -3.27 -15.02
C GLU A 331 11.98 -3.83 -15.92
N THR A 332 13.19 -3.25 -15.86
CA THR A 332 14.35 -3.78 -16.58
C THR A 332 14.85 -4.99 -15.80
N PRO A 333 14.68 -6.24 -16.28
CA PRO A 333 15.40 -7.36 -15.69
C PRO A 333 16.87 -7.00 -15.83
N GLN A 334 17.67 -7.08 -14.76
CA GLN A 334 19.12 -7.07 -14.89
C GLN A 334 19.51 -8.22 -15.82
N SER A 335 19.58 -7.93 -17.12
CA SER A 335 20.08 -8.79 -18.15
C SER A 335 21.59 -8.66 -18.16
N GLU A 336 22.22 -9.14 -17.09
CA GLU A 336 23.64 -9.42 -17.06
C GLU A 336 23.86 -10.89 -16.75
N PHE A 337 23.20 -11.80 -17.48
CA PHE A 337 23.77 -13.10 -17.77
C PHE A 337 23.44 -13.48 -19.21
N ALA A 338 24.40 -13.21 -20.09
CA ALA A 338 24.36 -13.61 -21.48
C ALA A 338 24.25 -15.14 -21.59
N ALA A 339 23.21 -15.63 -22.26
CA ALA A 339 23.22 -16.94 -22.90
C ALA A 339 22.67 -16.77 -24.31
N GLY A 340 23.58 -16.62 -25.27
CA GLY A 340 23.26 -16.74 -26.67
C GLY A 340 22.81 -18.17 -26.97
N GLY A 341 21.58 -18.31 -27.48
CA GLY A 341 21.06 -19.56 -28.01
C GLY A 341 20.23 -19.27 -29.24
N LYS A 342 20.86 -19.39 -30.42
CA LYS A 342 20.17 -19.34 -31.71
C LYS A 342 19.01 -20.34 -31.72
N GLN A 343 17.84 -19.90 -32.18
CA GLN A 343 16.75 -20.77 -32.60
C GLN A 343 17.28 -21.81 -33.60
N GLY A 344 17.21 -23.08 -33.20
CA GLY A 344 17.45 -24.24 -34.03
C GLY A 344 16.29 -25.21 -33.85
N SER A 345 15.72 -25.65 -34.96
CA SER A 345 14.51 -26.45 -35.13
C SER A 345 14.44 -27.76 -34.31
N GLU A 346 13.21 -28.12 -33.97
CA GLU A 346 12.74 -29.39 -33.40
C GLU A 346 13.46 -30.66 -33.89
N ARG A 347 13.87 -31.50 -32.94
CA ARG A 347 13.88 -32.98 -33.05
C ARG A 347 13.57 -33.62 -31.69
N PRO A 348 12.84 -34.75 -31.65
CA PRO A 348 12.43 -35.39 -30.40
C PRO A 348 13.47 -36.40 -29.88
N ASN A 349 13.47 -36.57 -28.56
CA ASN A 349 14.18 -37.56 -27.73
C ASN A 349 15.69 -37.39 -27.51
N ALA A 350 16.04 -36.76 -26.38
CA ALA A 350 17.26 -37.05 -25.60
C ALA A 350 16.96 -36.88 -24.08
N PRO A 351 17.65 -37.60 -23.18
CA PRO A 351 17.37 -37.59 -21.73
C PRO A 351 17.64 -36.21 -21.13
N GLU A 352 16.73 -35.72 -20.29
CA GLU A 352 16.85 -34.41 -19.63
C GLU A 352 18.13 -34.36 -18.76
N GLU A 353 19.03 -33.43 -19.08
CA GLU A 353 20.16 -33.09 -18.21
C GLU A 353 19.65 -32.50 -16.88
N PRO A 354 20.33 -32.76 -15.75
CA PRO A 354 19.91 -32.27 -14.44
C PRO A 354 19.85 -30.74 -14.45
N ARG A 355 18.66 -30.19 -14.18
CA ARG A 355 18.44 -28.74 -14.08
C ARG A 355 19.40 -28.18 -13.01
N ALA A 356 20.38 -27.40 -13.43
CA ALA A 356 21.31 -26.74 -12.53
C ALA A 356 20.55 -25.71 -11.70
N TYR A 357 20.39 -25.97 -10.40
CA TYR A 357 19.77 -25.03 -9.47
C TYR A 357 20.82 -24.04 -8.99
N LYS A 358 20.57 -22.73 -9.14
CA LYS A 358 21.40 -21.68 -8.54
C LYS A 358 20.98 -21.50 -7.09
N ILE A 359 21.91 -21.71 -6.16
CA ILE A 359 21.74 -21.31 -4.75
C ILE A 359 21.85 -19.79 -4.70
N LEU A 360 20.82 -19.12 -4.21
CA LEU A 360 20.79 -17.67 -4.03
C LEU A 360 21.23 -17.33 -2.60
N SER A 361 22.01 -16.26 -2.42
CA SER A 361 22.23 -15.68 -1.10
C SER A 361 20.91 -15.19 -0.50
N TYR A 362 20.85 -15.00 0.82
CA TYR A 362 19.66 -14.44 1.47
C TYR A 362 19.27 -13.08 0.87
N GLU A 363 20.26 -12.24 0.55
CA GLU A 363 20.07 -10.94 -0.11
C GLU A 363 19.52 -11.11 -1.53
N GLU A 364 20.05 -12.04 -2.33
CA GLU A 364 19.55 -12.37 -3.67
C GLU A 364 18.14 -12.99 -3.63
N PHE A 365 17.83 -13.78 -2.60
CA PHE A 365 16.51 -14.38 -2.37
C PHE A 365 15.49 -13.32 -1.96
N VAL A 366 15.86 -12.40 -1.05
CA VAL A 366 15.03 -11.26 -0.64
C VAL A 366 14.82 -10.30 -1.82
N ALA A 367 15.85 -9.99 -2.60
CA ALA A 367 15.73 -9.20 -3.83
C ALA A 367 14.81 -9.90 -4.86
N GLY A 368 14.96 -11.21 -5.05
CA GLY A 368 14.11 -12.02 -5.93
C GLY A 368 12.68 -12.26 -5.42
N SER A 369 12.45 -12.14 -4.10
CA SER A 369 11.13 -12.13 -3.46
C SER A 369 10.45 -10.76 -3.61
N LYS A 370 11.23 -9.67 -3.50
CA LYS A 370 10.80 -8.27 -3.74
C LYS A 370 10.43 -8.01 -5.20
N ALA A 371 11.08 -8.70 -6.15
CA ALA A 371 10.66 -8.73 -7.56
C ALA A 371 9.35 -9.51 -7.79
N ARG A 372 9.03 -10.52 -6.96
CA ARG A 372 7.83 -11.36 -7.13
C ARG A 372 6.54 -10.77 -6.57
N SER A 373 6.62 -9.70 -5.76
CA SER A 373 5.45 -8.94 -5.28
C SER A 373 4.76 -8.14 -6.39
N GLU A 374 5.35 -8.06 -7.60
CA GLU A 374 4.87 -7.33 -8.78
C GLU A 374 3.55 -7.83 -9.40
N LYS A 375 2.78 -8.69 -8.72
CA LYS A 375 1.42 -9.00 -9.16
C LYS A 375 0.46 -7.88 -8.76
N ARG A 376 0.42 -6.89 -9.66
CA ARG A 376 -0.58 -5.81 -9.85
C ARG A 376 -1.80 -5.95 -8.94
N GLY A 377 -1.90 -5.07 -7.95
CA GLY A 377 -3.02 -4.97 -7.04
C GLY A 377 -4.35 -4.81 -7.79
N ASN A 378 -5.42 -5.27 -7.16
CA ASN A 378 -6.80 -5.00 -7.60
C ASN A 378 -7.27 -3.70 -6.92
N GLY A 379 -6.70 -2.56 -7.28
CA GLY A 379 -7.31 -1.27 -6.99
C GLY A 379 -7.76 -0.59 -8.28
N PRO A 380 -8.81 0.26 -8.24
CA PRO A 380 -9.28 0.96 -9.42
C PRO A 380 -8.33 2.11 -9.76
N GLY A 381 -7.82 2.13 -10.99
CA GLY A 381 -6.88 3.16 -11.47
C GLY A 381 -5.61 2.61 -12.13
N LEU A 382 -4.97 3.44 -12.97
CA LEU A 382 -3.74 3.08 -13.69
C LEU A 382 -2.49 3.24 -12.82
N PHE A 383 -2.49 4.24 -11.94
CA PHE A 383 -1.31 4.55 -11.13
C PHE A 383 -1.29 3.80 -9.80
N VAL A 384 -2.35 3.04 -9.47
CA VAL A 384 -2.51 2.37 -8.17
C VAL A 384 -1.30 1.51 -7.76
N ASP A 385 -0.66 0.87 -8.73
CA ASP A 385 0.50 0.01 -8.51
C ASP A 385 1.85 0.75 -8.68
N SER A 386 1.83 2.06 -8.89
CA SER A 386 2.96 2.93 -9.20
C SER A 386 3.15 4.02 -8.13
N GLY A 387 4.40 4.45 -7.92
CA GLY A 387 4.71 5.60 -7.09
C GLY A 387 4.04 6.90 -7.57
N LEU A 388 3.70 6.97 -8.86
CA LEU A 388 2.99 8.10 -9.48
C LEU A 388 1.59 8.35 -8.89
N TRP A 389 1.02 7.36 -8.20
CA TRP A 389 -0.20 7.57 -7.43
C TRP A 389 -0.01 8.66 -6.38
N HIS A 390 1.15 8.77 -5.71
CA HIS A 390 1.35 9.81 -4.70
C HIS A 390 1.29 11.22 -5.31
N VAL A 391 1.71 11.36 -6.56
CA VAL A 391 1.57 12.59 -7.34
C VAL A 391 0.09 12.88 -7.59
N GLN A 392 -0.67 11.91 -8.09
CA GLN A 392 -2.11 12.04 -8.32
C GLN A 392 -2.86 12.44 -7.04
N GLN A 393 -2.50 11.85 -5.91
CA GLN A 393 -3.16 12.07 -4.63
C GLN A 393 -2.87 13.46 -4.05
N LEU A 394 -1.64 13.95 -4.20
CA LEU A 394 -1.34 15.34 -3.89
C LEU A 394 -2.16 16.31 -4.75
N LEU A 395 -2.34 16.03 -6.06
CA LEU A 395 -3.19 16.84 -6.93
C LEU A 395 -4.64 16.83 -6.45
N ASN A 396 -5.22 15.65 -6.18
CA ASN A 396 -6.60 15.54 -5.68
C ASN A 396 -6.80 16.22 -4.32
N ARG A 397 -5.85 16.06 -3.39
CA ARG A 397 -5.86 16.73 -2.08
C ARG A 397 -5.78 18.25 -2.22
N SER A 398 -4.94 18.77 -3.11
CA SER A 398 -4.77 20.22 -3.29
C SER A 398 -6.05 20.95 -3.72
N ILE A 399 -6.99 20.23 -4.35
CA ILE A 399 -8.29 20.77 -4.78
C ILE A 399 -9.46 20.29 -3.92
N GLY A 400 -9.18 19.65 -2.78
CA GLY A 400 -10.19 19.25 -1.78
C GLY A 400 -10.97 17.98 -2.12
N ILE A 401 -10.47 17.11 -3.01
CA ILE A 401 -11.11 15.80 -3.32
C ILE A 401 -10.71 14.75 -2.28
N ALA A 402 -9.46 14.78 -1.80
CA ALA A 402 -8.93 13.83 -0.82
C ALA A 402 -8.59 14.55 0.48
N ASN A 403 -9.30 14.25 1.58
CA ASN A 403 -8.95 14.75 2.91
C ASN A 403 -7.77 13.95 3.47
N ARG A 404 -6.72 14.65 3.91
CA ARG A 404 -5.70 14.04 4.77
C ARG A 404 -6.34 13.79 6.14
N GLN A 405 -6.07 12.65 6.76
CA GLN A 405 -6.14 12.53 8.22
C GLN A 405 -5.32 13.67 8.81
N THR A 406 -5.97 14.71 9.32
CA THR A 406 -5.31 15.64 10.24
C THR A 406 -5.06 14.86 11.51
N ALA A 407 -3.98 14.07 11.53
CA ALA A 407 -3.31 13.72 12.77
C ALA A 407 -2.99 15.06 13.44
N THR A 408 -3.80 15.39 14.45
CA THR A 408 -3.46 16.44 15.37
C THR A 408 -2.14 16.03 15.99
N SER A 409 -1.22 16.98 16.16
CA SER A 409 0.12 16.77 16.69
C SER A 409 0.14 16.09 18.06
N SER A 410 -0.03 14.77 18.09
CA SER A 410 0.35 13.87 19.18
C SER A 410 1.54 13.07 18.68
N SER A 411 2.71 13.41 19.24
CA SER A 411 3.96 12.64 19.18
C SER A 411 4.28 11.99 17.83
N GLU A 412 5.13 12.66 17.02
CA GLU A 412 5.89 12.02 15.91
C GLU A 412 6.64 10.74 16.33
N SER A 413 6.73 10.47 17.64
CA SER A 413 7.20 9.23 18.27
C SER A 413 6.32 8.02 17.90
N ASP A 414 5.00 8.13 17.94
CA ASP A 414 4.14 6.94 18.05
C ASP A 414 3.80 6.33 16.68
N GLU A 415 3.64 7.14 15.63
CA GLU A 415 3.51 6.64 14.25
C GLU A 415 4.81 6.03 13.73
N ASN A 416 5.96 6.60 14.11
CA ASN A 416 7.27 6.04 13.78
C ASN A 416 7.54 4.76 14.56
N GLU A 417 7.05 4.63 15.79
CA GLU A 417 7.14 3.41 16.60
C GLU A 417 6.26 2.28 16.04
N ILE A 418 5.03 2.57 15.59
CA ILE A 418 4.17 1.59 14.91
C ILE A 418 4.77 1.17 13.57
N ARG A 419 5.33 2.11 12.78
CA ARG A 419 6.05 1.77 11.55
C ARG A 419 7.34 1.00 11.81
N ARG A 420 8.06 1.27 12.91
CA ARG A 420 9.21 0.49 13.38
C ARG A 420 8.81 -0.93 13.80
N LEU A 421 7.67 -1.11 14.48
CA LEU A 421 7.16 -2.42 14.90
C LEU A 421 6.81 -3.34 13.71
N PHE A 422 6.45 -2.77 12.55
CA PHE A 422 6.24 -3.52 11.30
C PHE A 422 7.46 -3.56 10.37
N ARG A 423 8.55 -2.84 10.67
CA ARG A 423 9.85 -3.04 10.00
C ARG A 423 10.45 -4.33 10.54
N ARG A 424 10.39 -5.40 9.73
CA ARG A 424 11.32 -6.51 9.90
C ARG A 424 12.74 -5.95 9.81
N GLY A 425 13.53 -6.24 10.84
CA GLY A 425 14.76 -5.54 11.18
C GLY A 425 15.75 -5.33 10.04
N ASP A 426 16.30 -4.12 10.02
CA ASP A 426 17.70 -3.88 9.70
C ASP A 426 18.20 -2.87 10.73
N GLU A 427 18.80 -3.39 11.80
CA GLU A 427 19.29 -2.65 12.98
C GLU A 427 20.76 -2.25 12.84
N THR A 428 21.22 -1.91 11.65
CA THR A 428 22.56 -1.31 11.51
C THR A 428 22.59 -0.24 10.45
N GLU A 429 22.14 0.98 10.76
CA GLU A 429 22.80 2.18 10.26
C GLU A 429 22.35 3.45 11.01
N ASN A 430 23.27 3.95 11.84
CA ASN A 430 23.51 5.35 12.15
C ASN A 430 22.81 5.97 13.40
N PRO A 431 23.47 5.95 14.57
CA PRO A 431 23.03 6.63 15.79
C PRO A 431 23.32 8.15 15.82
N GLU A 432 23.89 8.76 14.78
CA GLU A 432 24.42 10.13 14.83
C GLU A 432 23.61 11.20 14.06
N GLY A 433 22.42 10.87 13.56
CA GLY A 433 21.58 11.79 12.78
C GLY A 433 20.61 12.69 13.56
N GLU A 434 20.36 12.41 14.85
CA GLU A 434 19.24 13.02 15.61
C GLU A 434 19.65 14.14 16.60
N LEU A 435 20.85 14.73 16.47
CA LEU A 435 21.34 15.75 17.43
C LEU A 435 21.50 17.18 16.90
N ASN A 436 21.09 17.49 15.66
CA ASN A 436 21.26 18.84 15.08
C ASN A 436 19.96 19.47 14.56
N SER A 437 18.94 19.56 15.40
CA SER A 437 17.75 20.39 15.14
C SER A 437 17.27 21.05 16.43
N ALA A 438 18.12 21.93 16.98
CA ALA A 438 17.71 22.91 17.98
C ALA A 438 18.50 24.21 17.80
N GLU A 439 17.80 25.34 17.99
CA GLU A 439 18.24 26.75 17.96
C GLU A 439 18.19 27.40 16.55
N MET A 440 17.42 28.46 16.31
CA MET A 440 17.32 29.71 17.06
C MET A 440 15.91 30.33 16.99
N LEU A 441 15.36 30.67 18.15
CA LEU A 441 14.39 31.75 18.33
C LEU A 441 15.08 32.87 19.10
N GLN A 442 15.15 34.07 18.53
CA GLN A 442 15.08 35.31 19.31
C GLN A 442 14.66 36.49 18.44
N ALA A 443 13.74 37.28 18.99
CA ALA A 443 13.12 38.44 18.39
C ALA A 443 14.05 39.66 18.48
N ASP A 444 13.99 40.53 17.47
CA ASP A 444 14.19 41.95 17.70
C ASP A 444 13.31 42.78 16.76
N GLY A 445 12.59 43.73 17.35
CA GLY A 445 11.58 44.54 16.70
C GLY A 445 12.16 45.82 16.07
N ASP A 446 11.47 46.28 15.03
CA ASP A 446 11.47 47.65 14.51
C ASP A 446 12.57 48.13 13.56
N LYS A 447 13.49 47.26 13.11
CA LYS A 447 14.32 47.50 11.89
C LYS A 447 14.11 46.50 10.74
N ASN A 448 13.30 45.45 10.97
CA ASN A 448 13.21 44.28 10.09
C ASN A 448 12.21 44.40 8.92
N ASP A 449 11.22 45.30 8.96
CA ASP A 449 10.12 45.28 7.98
C ASP A 449 10.57 45.60 6.53
N ILE A 450 11.63 46.39 6.33
CA ILE A 450 12.17 46.68 4.98
C ILE A 450 13.05 45.53 4.47
N ASP A 451 13.85 44.91 5.36
CA ASP A 451 14.74 43.80 4.99
C ASP A 451 13.93 42.52 4.74
N ASP A 452 12.86 42.30 5.50
CA ASP A 452 11.93 41.18 5.33
C ASP A 452 11.11 41.34 4.05
N ARG A 453 10.61 42.54 3.72
CA ARG A 453 9.93 42.78 2.44
C ARG A 453 10.84 42.58 1.22
N ARG A 454 12.13 42.93 1.33
CA ARG A 454 13.12 42.67 0.29
C ARG A 454 13.37 41.17 0.14
N LYS A 455 13.56 40.44 1.24
CA LYS A 455 13.69 38.97 1.23
C LYS A 455 12.46 38.30 0.62
N GLU A 456 11.25 38.72 1.00
CA GLU A 456 10.00 38.19 0.46
C GLU A 456 9.84 38.49 -1.04
N ALA A 457 10.26 39.68 -1.50
CA ALA A 457 10.29 40.01 -2.92
C ALA A 457 11.30 39.16 -3.70
N ASP A 458 12.52 38.98 -3.17
CA ASP A 458 13.57 38.15 -3.77
C ASP A 458 13.13 36.67 -3.85
N GLU A 459 12.50 36.15 -2.79
CA GLU A 459 11.93 34.79 -2.79
C GLU A 459 10.81 34.63 -3.81
N ARG A 460 9.97 35.66 -4.00
CA ARG A 460 8.91 35.64 -5.00
C ARG A 460 9.49 35.68 -6.42
N GLU A 461 10.54 36.47 -6.65
CA GLU A 461 11.24 36.52 -7.94
C GLU A 461 11.89 35.17 -8.26
N ARG A 462 12.57 34.54 -7.29
CA ARG A 462 13.10 33.18 -7.42
C ARG A 462 12.01 32.17 -7.75
N TYR A 463 10.92 32.16 -6.97
CA TYR A 463 9.78 31.28 -7.22
C TYR A 463 9.18 31.48 -8.61
N THR A 464 9.02 32.74 -9.04
CA THR A 464 8.51 33.09 -10.38
C THR A 464 9.45 32.57 -11.47
N SER A 465 10.76 32.78 -11.31
CA SER A 465 11.78 32.30 -12.23
C SER A 465 11.75 30.77 -12.36
N GLU A 466 11.79 30.05 -11.23
CA GLU A 466 11.74 28.59 -11.19
C GLU A 466 10.46 28.02 -11.81
N LEU A 467 9.31 28.64 -11.52
CA LEU A 467 8.03 28.27 -12.11
C LEU A 467 8.06 28.45 -13.63
N LEU A 468 8.45 29.63 -14.11
CA LEU A 468 8.49 29.92 -15.54
C LEU A 468 9.50 29.01 -16.26
N THR A 469 10.68 28.80 -15.71
CA THR A 469 11.67 27.87 -16.25
C THR A 469 11.09 26.46 -16.37
N SER A 470 10.38 25.98 -15.35
CA SER A 470 9.78 24.63 -15.37
C SER A 470 8.66 24.51 -16.39
N VAL A 471 7.81 25.52 -16.52
CA VAL A 471 6.74 25.59 -17.52
C VAL A 471 7.31 25.62 -18.94
N HIS A 472 8.39 26.38 -19.19
CA HIS A 472 9.08 26.41 -20.48
C HIS A 472 9.78 25.08 -20.80
N LYS A 473 10.47 24.47 -19.83
CA LYS A 473 11.06 23.12 -20.00
C LYS A 473 10.00 22.09 -20.37
N HIS A 474 8.78 22.20 -19.83
CA HIS A 474 7.70 21.31 -20.23
C HIS A 474 7.21 21.56 -21.67
N VAL A 475 7.16 22.82 -22.13
CA VAL A 475 6.89 23.14 -23.54
C VAL A 475 7.92 22.47 -24.46
N GLU A 476 9.21 22.59 -24.13
CA GLU A 476 10.30 21.96 -24.89
C GLU A 476 10.15 20.42 -24.89
N TYR A 477 9.84 19.85 -23.73
CA TYR A 477 9.55 18.43 -23.60
C TYR A 477 8.38 17.99 -24.51
N LEU A 478 7.28 18.75 -24.54
CA LEU A 478 6.13 18.45 -25.41
C LEU A 478 6.51 18.53 -26.89
N TRP A 479 7.40 19.45 -27.29
CA TRP A 479 7.93 19.48 -28.66
C TRP A 479 8.76 18.24 -29.00
N THR A 480 9.58 17.75 -28.07
CA THR A 480 10.30 16.48 -28.24
C THR A 480 9.33 15.29 -28.33
N LEU A 481 8.30 15.27 -27.48
CA LEU A 481 7.29 14.22 -27.48
C LEU A 481 6.47 14.21 -28.78
N LYS A 482 6.15 15.39 -29.31
CA LYS A 482 5.49 15.58 -30.60
C LYS A 482 6.27 14.94 -31.76
N GLN A 483 7.60 14.96 -31.71
CA GLN A 483 8.44 14.30 -32.71
C GLN A 483 8.38 12.76 -32.60
N LYS A 484 8.23 12.23 -31.39
CA LYS A 484 8.10 10.78 -31.13
C LYS A 484 6.73 10.20 -31.52
N LYS A 485 5.69 11.04 -31.63
CA LYS A 485 4.31 10.69 -32.02
C LYS A 485 3.62 9.66 -31.11
N GLU A 486 4.07 9.54 -29.87
CA GLU A 486 3.50 8.63 -28.88
C GLU A 486 3.49 9.33 -27.51
N ALA A 487 2.32 9.37 -26.87
CA ALA A 487 2.16 9.89 -25.53
C ALA A 487 1.87 8.74 -24.56
N SER A 488 2.47 8.81 -23.36
CA SER A 488 2.20 7.85 -22.28
C SER A 488 1.17 8.40 -21.28
N THR A 489 0.64 7.53 -20.42
CA THR A 489 -0.21 7.94 -19.27
C THR A 489 0.55 8.85 -18.30
N VAL A 490 1.87 8.67 -18.16
CA VAL A 490 2.74 9.54 -17.36
C VAL A 490 2.81 10.95 -17.94
N ASP A 491 2.77 11.09 -19.27
CA ASP A 491 2.75 12.40 -19.94
C ASP A 491 1.44 13.15 -19.70
N VAL A 492 0.32 12.41 -19.65
CA VAL A 492 -1.00 12.96 -19.30
C VAL A 492 -1.00 13.45 -17.85
N LEU A 493 -0.44 12.69 -16.91
CA LEU A 493 -0.30 13.11 -15.52
C LEU A 493 0.64 14.32 -15.38
N ARG A 494 1.75 14.35 -16.14
CA ARG A 494 2.69 15.48 -16.15
C ARG A 494 2.01 16.76 -16.67
N LEU A 495 1.20 16.66 -17.72
CA LEU A 495 0.41 17.78 -18.22
C LEU A 495 -0.54 18.31 -17.13
N ARG A 496 -1.23 17.41 -16.41
CA ARG A 496 -2.09 17.79 -15.28
C ARG A 496 -1.31 18.56 -14.21
N VAL A 497 -0.13 18.08 -13.80
CA VAL A 497 0.73 18.78 -12.83
C VAL A 497 1.08 20.19 -13.30
N VAL A 498 1.50 20.36 -14.56
CA VAL A 498 1.87 21.69 -15.07
C VAL A 498 0.67 22.64 -15.12
N LEU A 499 -0.50 22.16 -15.55
CA LEU A 499 -1.72 22.98 -15.54
C LEU A 499 -2.11 23.40 -14.13
N MET A 500 -2.03 22.50 -13.15
CA MET A 500 -2.32 22.82 -11.75
C MET A 500 -1.25 23.70 -11.10
N LEU A 501 0.01 23.57 -11.49
CA LEU A 501 1.10 24.46 -11.06
C LEU A 501 0.85 25.89 -11.55
N ILE A 502 0.54 26.05 -12.85
CA ILE A 502 0.19 27.35 -13.43
C ILE A 502 -1.04 27.89 -12.70
N ALA A 503 -2.10 27.09 -12.56
CA ALA A 503 -3.31 27.48 -11.86
C ALA A 503 -2.98 28.02 -10.47
N SER A 504 -2.24 27.25 -9.66
CA SER A 504 -1.87 27.56 -8.27
C SER A 504 -1.14 28.90 -8.10
N ALA A 505 -0.39 29.34 -9.11
CA ALA A 505 0.30 30.64 -9.12
C ALA A 505 -0.51 31.79 -9.74
N SER A 506 -1.76 31.55 -10.18
CA SER A 506 -2.55 32.49 -10.99
C SER A 506 -3.49 33.39 -10.18
N THR A 507 -3.72 34.60 -10.70
CA THR A 507 -4.72 35.55 -10.19
C THR A 507 -5.61 36.08 -11.32
N GLY A 508 -6.86 36.46 -10.99
CA GLY A 508 -7.78 37.15 -11.90
C GLY A 508 -7.40 38.61 -12.20
N LYS A 509 -6.35 39.12 -11.55
CA LYS A 509 -5.93 40.53 -11.64
C LYS A 509 -5.01 40.81 -12.82
N THR A 510 -5.01 42.06 -13.27
CA THR A 510 -4.03 42.57 -14.25
C THR A 510 -2.64 42.71 -13.60
N PRO A 511 -1.54 42.81 -14.37
CA PRO A 511 -0.20 42.97 -13.80
C PRO A 511 -0.10 44.15 -12.82
N THR A 512 -0.76 45.26 -13.12
CA THR A 512 -0.78 46.46 -12.28
C THR A 512 -1.49 46.23 -10.95
N ASP A 513 -2.62 45.53 -10.95
CA ASP A 513 -3.40 45.29 -9.74
C ASP A 513 -2.83 44.15 -8.89
N MET A 514 -2.15 43.20 -9.53
CA MET A 514 -1.36 42.18 -8.84
C MET A 514 -0.19 42.80 -8.08
N LEU A 515 0.50 43.79 -8.67
CA LEU A 515 1.59 44.50 -7.99
C LEU A 515 1.10 45.22 -6.72
N LYS A 516 -0.06 45.88 -6.78
CA LYS A 516 -0.68 46.51 -5.59
C LYS A 516 -1.04 45.48 -4.50
N GLU A 517 -1.45 44.28 -4.90
CA GLU A 517 -1.72 43.18 -3.95
C GLU A 517 -0.43 42.65 -3.32
N HIS A 518 0.66 42.59 -4.06
CA HIS A 518 1.97 42.23 -3.52
C HIS A 518 2.49 43.27 -2.54
N ASP A 519 2.25 44.56 -2.79
CA ASP A 519 2.59 45.63 -1.84
C ASP A 519 1.79 45.49 -0.53
N ALA A 520 0.55 45.01 -0.62
CA ALA A 520 -0.33 44.79 0.53
C ALA A 520 -0.10 43.44 1.24
N ASN A 521 0.31 42.41 0.51
CA ASN A 521 0.61 41.07 1.01
C ASN A 521 1.90 40.53 0.35
N PRO A 522 3.07 40.87 0.90
CA PRO A 522 4.33 40.48 0.30
C PRO A 522 4.63 38.96 0.39
N LYS A 523 3.89 38.20 1.21
CA LYS A 523 3.94 36.73 1.23
C LYS A 523 3.14 36.04 0.12
N SER A 524 2.38 36.79 -0.68
CA SER A 524 1.57 36.22 -1.77
C SER A 524 2.46 35.50 -2.80
N ARG A 525 2.12 34.25 -3.08
CA ARG A 525 2.73 33.42 -4.15
C ARG A 525 1.97 33.51 -5.48
N LEU A 526 1.00 34.43 -5.60
CA LEU A 526 0.24 34.65 -6.84
C LEU A 526 1.05 35.53 -7.79
N VAL A 527 1.74 34.94 -8.75
CA VAL A 527 2.73 35.62 -9.60
C VAL A 527 2.35 35.67 -11.08
N LEU A 528 1.25 35.01 -11.48
CA LEU A 528 0.79 34.98 -12.86
C LEU A 528 -0.51 35.79 -13.03
N PRO A 529 -0.49 36.93 -13.75
CA PRO A 529 -1.66 37.76 -13.99
C PRO A 529 -2.58 37.19 -15.06
N ALA A 530 -3.82 37.68 -15.11
CA ALA A 530 -4.84 37.29 -16.08
C ALA A 530 -4.59 37.82 -17.50
N ALA A 531 -3.77 38.86 -17.67
CA ALA A 531 -3.41 39.45 -18.96
C ALA A 531 -1.97 39.98 -18.95
N GLY A 532 -1.41 40.32 -20.11
CA GLY A 532 -0.02 40.73 -20.28
C GLY A 532 0.80 39.74 -21.12
N ASP A 533 2.10 40.02 -21.25
CA ASP A 533 3.01 39.21 -22.05
C ASP A 533 3.26 37.85 -21.39
N ILE A 534 3.43 37.83 -20.07
CA ILE A 534 3.58 36.64 -19.25
C ILE A 534 2.31 36.51 -18.39
N CYS A 535 1.28 35.86 -18.94
CA CYS A 535 -0.01 35.66 -18.27
C CYS A 535 -0.38 34.18 -18.23
N TRP A 536 -1.12 33.76 -17.20
CA TRP A 536 -1.49 32.35 -17.05
C TRP A 536 -2.32 31.79 -18.20
N PRO A 537 -3.24 32.53 -18.88
CA PRO A 537 -3.99 31.96 -20.01
C PRO A 537 -3.06 31.61 -21.16
N ARG A 538 -2.05 32.43 -21.44
CA ARG A 538 -1.05 32.16 -22.48
C ARG A 538 -0.23 30.92 -22.14
N LEU A 539 0.19 30.77 -20.89
CA LEU A 539 0.98 29.61 -20.44
C LEU A 539 0.16 28.32 -20.52
N MET A 540 -1.09 28.31 -20.05
CA MET A 540 -1.97 27.13 -20.17
C MET A 540 -2.27 26.79 -21.63
N LEU A 541 -2.62 27.78 -22.46
CA LEU A 541 -2.90 27.56 -23.89
C LEU A 541 -1.67 27.11 -24.66
N ALA A 542 -0.45 27.48 -24.25
CA ALA A 542 0.76 26.93 -24.85
C ALA A 542 0.89 25.42 -24.62
N GLN A 543 0.62 24.95 -23.39
CA GLN A 543 0.65 23.51 -23.07
C GLN A 543 -0.45 22.76 -23.83
N LEU A 544 -1.70 23.21 -23.71
CA LEU A 544 -2.86 22.59 -24.35
C LEU A 544 -2.73 22.64 -25.87
N GLY A 545 -2.28 23.76 -26.42
CA GLY A 545 -2.09 23.94 -27.84
C GLY A 545 -1.08 22.96 -28.42
N ILE A 546 0.09 22.75 -27.78
CA ILE A 546 1.07 21.79 -28.30
C ILE A 546 0.52 20.36 -28.18
N PHE A 547 -0.09 20.04 -27.04
CA PHE A 547 -0.58 18.70 -26.76
C PHE A 547 -1.72 18.27 -27.71
N PHE A 548 -2.61 19.20 -28.05
CA PHE A 548 -3.84 18.99 -28.81
C PHE A 548 -3.84 19.65 -30.21
N SER A 549 -2.78 20.30 -30.70
CA SER A 549 -2.85 20.97 -32.03
C SER A 549 -3.09 20.02 -33.21
N THR A 550 -3.82 20.45 -34.23
CA THR A 550 -4.15 19.66 -35.43
C THR A 550 -2.94 19.27 -36.29
N ASN A 551 -1.85 20.04 -36.24
CA ASN A 551 -0.62 19.72 -36.95
C ASN A 551 0.23 18.77 -36.11
N ALA A 552 -0.06 17.47 -36.23
CA ALA A 552 0.59 16.36 -35.52
C ALA A 552 0.48 16.46 -33.98
N PRO A 553 -0.72 16.34 -33.39
CA PRO A 553 -0.90 16.46 -31.94
C PRO A 553 -0.05 15.42 -31.20
N VAL A 554 0.43 15.78 -30.01
CA VAL A 554 1.13 14.83 -29.11
C VAL A 554 0.21 13.65 -28.78
N ILE A 555 -1.08 13.93 -28.56
CA ILE A 555 -2.08 12.94 -28.16
C ILE A 555 -2.56 12.01 -29.29
N GLN A 556 -1.95 12.06 -30.48
CA GLN A 556 -2.40 11.30 -31.65
C GLN A 556 -2.53 9.79 -31.36
N TYR A 557 -1.64 9.25 -30.52
CA TYR A 557 -1.72 7.90 -29.99
C TYR A 557 -1.42 7.92 -28.48
N LEU A 558 -2.42 7.56 -27.67
CA LEU A 558 -2.27 7.27 -26.25
C LEU A 558 -2.69 5.82 -26.01
N ARG A 559 -1.74 4.99 -25.58
CA ARG A 559 -2.04 3.62 -25.19
C ARG A 559 -2.37 3.54 -23.71
N ILE A 560 -3.62 3.25 -23.40
CA ILE A 560 -4.08 2.99 -22.03
C ILE A 560 -4.21 1.47 -21.85
N VAL A 561 -3.38 0.89 -21.00
CA VAL A 561 -3.47 -0.53 -20.62
C VAL A 561 -4.15 -0.62 -19.26
N SER A 562 -5.47 -0.78 -19.25
CA SER A 562 -6.26 -0.98 -18.03
C SER A 562 -6.82 -2.40 -17.96
N LYS A 563 -7.00 -2.92 -16.74
CA LYS A 563 -7.76 -4.16 -16.49
C LYS A 563 -9.29 -3.90 -16.48
N GLU A 564 -9.70 -2.64 -16.39
CA GLU A 564 -11.10 -2.24 -16.39
C GLU A 564 -11.62 -2.08 -17.82
N SER A 565 -12.91 -2.39 -18.02
CA SER A 565 -13.61 -2.18 -19.29
C SER A 565 -13.94 -0.70 -19.56
N SER A 566 -13.94 0.14 -18.52
CA SER A 566 -14.16 1.59 -18.57
C SER A 566 -12.84 2.37 -18.55
N MET A 567 -12.91 3.65 -18.93
CA MET A 567 -11.77 4.56 -18.83
C MET A 567 -11.37 4.75 -17.35
N PRO A 568 -10.09 4.59 -16.98
CA PRO A 568 -9.64 4.72 -15.59
C PRO A 568 -9.91 6.12 -15.02
N SER A 569 -10.35 6.17 -13.76
CA SER A 569 -10.64 7.41 -13.02
C SER A 569 -9.49 8.42 -13.11
N ASP A 570 -8.25 7.97 -12.91
CA ASP A 570 -7.07 8.83 -12.86
C ASP A 570 -6.84 9.62 -14.16
N ILE A 571 -7.22 9.02 -15.29
CA ILE A 571 -7.15 9.65 -16.61
C ILE A 571 -8.31 10.63 -16.81
N LEU A 572 -9.52 10.26 -16.36
CA LEU A 572 -10.68 11.16 -16.37
C LEU A 572 -10.42 12.43 -15.54
N GLU A 573 -9.72 12.31 -14.41
CA GLU A 573 -9.29 13.45 -13.60
C GLU A 573 -8.31 14.38 -14.35
N CYS A 574 -7.36 13.80 -15.10
CA CYS A 574 -6.44 14.57 -15.95
C CYS A 574 -7.19 15.31 -17.06
N TRP A 575 -8.14 14.64 -17.72
CA TRP A 575 -8.98 15.24 -18.75
C TRP A 575 -9.89 16.33 -18.22
N ALA A 576 -10.48 16.15 -17.03
CA ALA A 576 -11.23 17.18 -16.35
C ALA A 576 -10.38 18.44 -16.12
N THR A 577 -9.10 18.27 -15.77
CA THR A 577 -8.15 19.38 -15.59
C THR A 577 -7.85 20.11 -16.90
N CYS A 578 -7.68 19.39 -18.01
CA CYS A 578 -7.49 19.99 -19.35
C CYS A 578 -8.71 20.81 -19.78
N VAL A 579 -9.92 20.24 -19.63
CA VAL A 579 -11.18 20.88 -19.99
C VAL A 579 -11.46 22.10 -19.10
N TRP A 580 -11.21 21.99 -17.80
CA TRP A 580 -11.28 23.13 -16.88
C TRP A 580 -10.32 24.25 -17.29
N SER A 581 -9.05 23.93 -17.58
CA SER A 581 -8.04 24.91 -17.96
C SER A 581 -8.41 25.66 -19.24
N LEU A 582 -8.97 24.93 -20.22
CA LEU A 582 -9.49 25.49 -21.47
C LEU A 582 -10.61 26.52 -21.20
N HIS A 583 -11.60 26.16 -20.39
CA HIS A 583 -12.74 27.04 -20.09
C HIS A 583 -12.32 28.25 -19.25
N ALA A 584 -11.44 28.06 -18.27
CA ALA A 584 -10.84 29.15 -17.51
C ALA A 584 -10.15 30.16 -18.46
N CYS A 585 -9.33 29.67 -19.41
CA CYS A 585 -8.68 30.53 -20.41
C CYS A 585 -9.71 31.28 -21.28
N ARG A 586 -10.81 30.64 -21.66
CA ARG A 586 -11.87 31.24 -22.48
C ARG A 586 -12.57 32.40 -21.77
N ILE A 587 -12.89 32.23 -20.48
CA ILE A 587 -13.48 33.29 -19.66
C ILE A 587 -12.51 34.47 -19.51
N ALA A 588 -11.24 34.20 -19.20
CA ALA A 588 -10.24 35.26 -19.05
C ALA A 588 -10.01 36.05 -20.35
N VAL A 589 -9.94 35.35 -21.48
CA VAL A 589 -9.80 35.98 -22.81
C VAL A 589 -11.04 36.79 -23.17
N TRP A 590 -12.24 36.34 -22.84
CA TRP A 590 -13.46 37.11 -23.06
C TRP A 590 -13.46 38.39 -22.22
N ARG A 591 -13.20 38.28 -20.91
CA ARG A 591 -13.22 39.40 -19.98
C ARG A 591 -12.19 40.48 -20.30
N HIS A 592 -11.02 40.09 -20.81
CA HIS A 592 -9.94 41.02 -21.18
C HIS A 592 -9.78 41.19 -22.70
N GLY A 593 -10.80 40.81 -23.50
CA GLY A 593 -10.74 40.76 -24.97
C GLY A 593 -10.58 42.11 -25.67
N GLU A 594 -10.69 43.22 -24.93
CA GLU A 594 -10.35 44.55 -25.44
C GLU A 594 -8.85 44.72 -25.69
N ARG A 595 -8.00 43.99 -24.94
CA ARG A 595 -6.55 44.08 -25.04
C ARG A 595 -6.00 43.27 -26.22
N GLN A 596 -4.97 43.79 -26.88
CA GLN A 596 -4.40 43.18 -28.08
C GLN A 596 -3.79 41.79 -27.85
N ASP A 597 -3.07 41.62 -26.74
CA ASP A 597 -2.50 40.34 -26.27
C ASP A 597 -3.58 39.25 -26.13
N MET A 598 -4.73 39.58 -25.55
CA MET A 598 -5.83 38.66 -25.33
C MET A 598 -6.61 38.36 -26.62
N ARG A 599 -6.75 39.32 -27.53
CA ARG A 599 -7.34 39.07 -28.87
C ARG A 599 -6.56 38.01 -29.66
N ILE A 600 -5.24 37.95 -29.51
CA ILE A 600 -4.40 36.94 -30.17
C ILE A 600 -4.74 35.55 -29.62
N LEU A 601 -4.83 35.40 -28.29
CA LEU A 601 -5.25 34.14 -27.66
C LEU A 601 -6.68 33.75 -28.06
N GLY A 602 -7.58 34.72 -28.18
CA GLY A 602 -8.96 34.50 -28.63
C GLY A 602 -9.06 33.90 -30.03
N ARG A 603 -8.07 34.11 -30.91
CA ARG A 603 -8.03 33.44 -32.22
C ARG A 603 -7.72 31.95 -32.08
N GLN A 604 -6.82 31.57 -31.17
CA GLN A 604 -6.49 30.16 -30.90
C GLN A 604 -7.70 29.42 -30.31
N LEU A 605 -8.45 30.09 -29.45
CA LEU A 605 -9.65 29.55 -28.80
C LEU A 605 -10.88 29.39 -29.72
N ARG A 606 -10.81 29.80 -30.99
CA ARG A 606 -11.94 29.60 -31.94
C ARG A 606 -12.16 28.15 -32.31
N THR A 607 -11.07 27.37 -32.41
CA THR A 607 -11.11 25.98 -32.87
C THR A 607 -10.60 25.00 -31.82
N LEU A 608 -9.73 25.47 -30.91
CA LEU A 608 -9.11 24.62 -29.90
C LEU A 608 -10.12 23.92 -28.96
N PRO A 609 -11.24 24.53 -28.53
CA PRO A 609 -12.22 23.84 -27.69
C PRO A 609 -12.83 22.59 -28.34
N GLN A 610 -13.37 22.73 -29.56
CA GLN A 610 -13.95 21.62 -30.29
C GLN A 610 -12.90 20.54 -30.58
N GLN A 611 -11.66 20.96 -30.86
CA GLN A 611 -10.54 20.06 -31.07
C GLN A 611 -10.25 19.23 -29.81
N ILE A 612 -10.05 19.86 -28.66
CA ILE A 612 -9.75 19.16 -27.39
C ILE A 612 -10.85 18.13 -27.09
N TYR A 613 -12.12 18.53 -27.13
CA TYR A 613 -13.23 17.59 -26.89
C TYR A 613 -13.24 16.41 -27.86
N HIS A 614 -12.93 16.67 -29.14
CA HIS A 614 -12.84 15.61 -30.15
C HIS A 614 -11.65 14.65 -29.90
N MET A 615 -10.45 15.17 -29.61
CA MET A 615 -9.26 14.34 -29.39
C MET A 615 -9.25 13.58 -28.08
N LEU A 616 -9.98 14.05 -27.06
CA LEU A 616 -10.18 13.27 -25.83
C LEU A 616 -10.91 11.95 -26.12
N GLY A 617 -11.71 11.90 -27.20
CA GLY A 617 -12.38 10.68 -27.66
C GLY A 617 -13.38 10.11 -26.63
N MET A 618 -13.85 10.95 -25.71
CA MET A 618 -14.76 10.55 -24.63
C MET A 618 -16.22 10.60 -25.08
N SER A 619 -17.04 9.68 -24.57
CA SER A 619 -18.50 9.76 -24.70
C SER A 619 -19.10 10.78 -23.74
N ASN A 620 -20.33 11.23 -23.99
CA ASN A 620 -21.05 12.12 -23.06
C ASN A 620 -21.18 11.49 -21.66
N GLU A 621 -21.45 10.18 -21.57
CA GLU A 621 -21.49 9.44 -20.31
C GLU A 621 -20.14 9.50 -19.55
N GLN A 622 -19.02 9.52 -20.26
CA GLN A 622 -17.69 9.63 -19.64
C GLN A 622 -17.41 11.06 -19.16
N PHE A 623 -17.87 12.09 -19.87
CA PHE A 623 -17.82 13.48 -19.39
C PHE A 623 -18.73 13.71 -18.17
N GLU A 624 -19.81 12.95 -18.06
CA GLU A 624 -20.74 12.99 -16.93
C GLU A 624 -20.37 12.02 -15.80
N SER A 625 -19.33 11.22 -15.97
CA SER A 625 -18.88 10.26 -14.95
C SER A 625 -18.50 10.94 -13.64
N ASP A 626 -18.72 10.24 -12.52
CA ASP A 626 -18.42 10.75 -11.18
C ASP A 626 -16.97 11.22 -11.04
N ALA A 627 -15.99 10.50 -11.60
CA ALA A 627 -14.58 10.89 -11.53
C ALA A 627 -14.29 12.22 -12.26
N PHE A 628 -14.82 12.39 -13.48
CA PHE A 628 -14.65 13.61 -14.25
C PHE A 628 -15.40 14.78 -13.59
N ALA A 629 -16.69 14.59 -13.30
CA ALA A 629 -17.56 15.64 -12.76
C ALA A 629 -17.09 16.12 -11.38
N ARG A 630 -16.67 15.21 -10.49
CA ARG A 630 -16.10 15.58 -9.18
C ARG A 630 -14.84 16.42 -9.34
N THR A 631 -13.93 16.02 -10.23
CA THR A 631 -12.67 16.75 -10.45
C THR A 631 -12.88 18.12 -11.06
N PHE A 632 -13.69 18.19 -12.12
CA PHE A 632 -14.02 19.44 -12.79
C PHE A 632 -14.67 20.43 -11.80
N ASN A 633 -15.67 20.00 -11.04
CA ASN A 633 -16.35 20.87 -10.08
C ASN A 633 -15.44 21.29 -8.92
N SER A 634 -14.54 20.42 -8.46
CA SER A 634 -13.57 20.77 -7.42
C SER A 634 -12.59 21.83 -7.91
N LEU A 635 -12.08 21.71 -9.14
CA LEU A 635 -11.24 22.74 -9.76
C LEU A 635 -11.97 24.08 -9.92
N VAL A 636 -13.22 24.05 -10.39
CA VAL A 636 -14.09 25.23 -10.50
C VAL A 636 -14.21 25.91 -9.14
N ASN A 637 -14.65 25.19 -8.12
CA ASN A 637 -14.92 25.76 -6.80
C ASN A 637 -13.63 26.26 -6.11
N HIS A 638 -12.54 25.53 -6.26
CA HIS A 638 -11.26 25.84 -5.62
C HIS A 638 -10.61 27.10 -6.21
N PHE A 639 -10.63 27.27 -7.55
CA PHE A 639 -9.92 28.37 -8.20
C PHE A 639 -10.78 29.56 -8.61
N ALA A 640 -12.11 29.43 -8.71
CA ALA A 640 -13.01 30.47 -9.25
C ALA A 640 -12.82 31.84 -8.59
N LYS A 641 -12.90 31.91 -7.25
CA LYS A 641 -12.77 33.18 -6.51
C LYS A 641 -11.45 33.89 -6.79
N ARG A 642 -10.35 33.14 -6.84
CA ARG A 642 -9.00 33.71 -7.05
C ARG A 642 -8.80 34.18 -8.49
N LEU A 643 -9.38 33.46 -9.44
CA LEU A 643 -9.34 33.81 -10.86
C LEU A 643 -10.42 34.83 -11.25
N ASP A 644 -11.21 35.31 -10.28
CA ASP A 644 -12.34 36.23 -10.46
C ASP A 644 -13.47 35.63 -11.34
N MET A 645 -13.55 34.31 -11.48
CA MET A 645 -14.50 33.64 -12.38
C MET A 645 -15.81 33.28 -11.69
N ASP A 646 -16.92 33.29 -12.44
CA ASP A 646 -18.19 32.73 -12.00
C ASP A 646 -18.20 31.20 -12.22
N PRO A 647 -18.37 30.38 -11.17
CA PRO A 647 -18.54 28.93 -11.28
C PRO A 647 -19.63 28.50 -12.27
N GLU A 648 -20.76 29.20 -12.30
CA GLU A 648 -21.89 28.81 -13.17
C GLU A 648 -21.59 29.06 -14.65
N GLU A 649 -20.85 30.13 -14.96
CA GLU A 649 -20.37 30.41 -16.31
C GLU A 649 -19.48 29.26 -16.83
N MET A 650 -18.56 28.77 -15.98
CA MET A 650 -17.69 27.65 -16.33
C MET A 650 -18.48 26.35 -16.59
N ARG A 651 -19.47 26.06 -15.75
CA ARG A 651 -20.36 24.89 -15.92
C ARG A 651 -21.20 25.01 -17.19
N SER A 652 -21.69 26.21 -17.50
CA SER A 652 -22.47 26.47 -18.71
C SER A 652 -21.64 26.26 -19.98
N LEU A 653 -20.39 26.75 -20.00
CA LEU A 653 -19.48 26.52 -21.14
C LEU A 653 -19.22 25.02 -21.37
N HIS A 654 -19.03 24.25 -20.30
CA HIS A 654 -18.84 22.80 -20.41
C HIS A 654 -20.09 22.11 -20.98
N LYS A 655 -21.28 22.44 -20.47
CA LYS A 655 -22.56 21.89 -20.95
C LYS A 655 -22.85 22.26 -22.41
N GLY A 656 -22.56 23.50 -22.84
CA GLY A 656 -22.74 23.91 -24.23
C GLY A 656 -21.94 23.04 -25.20
N MET A 657 -20.67 22.77 -24.86
CA MET A 657 -19.79 21.91 -25.66
C MET A 657 -20.31 20.47 -25.81
N LEU A 658 -20.95 19.92 -24.79
CA LEU A 658 -21.55 18.57 -24.85
C LEU A 658 -22.87 18.54 -25.66
N SER A 659 -23.56 19.68 -25.70
CA SER A 659 -24.86 19.84 -26.38
C SER A 659 -24.71 20.17 -27.88
N GLY A 660 -23.49 20.49 -28.33
CA GLY A 660 -23.20 20.88 -29.72
C GLY A 660 -23.55 22.34 -30.06
N GLU A 661 -23.76 23.17 -29.03
CA GLU A 661 -23.89 24.64 -29.13
C GLU A 661 -22.52 25.32 -29.04
#